data_AF-A0A2G2GHP0-F1
#
_entry.id   AF-A0A2G2GHP0-F1
#
_cell.length_a   1.000
_cell.length_b   1.000
_cell.length_c   1.000
_cell.angle_alpha   90.00
_cell.angle_beta   90.00
_cell.angle_gamma   90.00
#
_symmetry.space_group_name_H-M   'P 1'
#
loop_
_entity.id
_entity.type
_entity.pdbx_description
1 polymer ?
#
loop_
_entity_poly.entity_id
_entity_poly.type
_entity_poly.pdbx_seq_one_letter_code
_entity_poly.pdbx_strand_id
1 'polypeptide(L)'
;MKIILFRDAEFTNMKLASLSVVMNICFQAVTTIQKFILIGCYAFVIALSVSQSAFASEQRIGDFEIALDAPWRMEPRTKPPQLCNAGGGCGGATVYEYGAIPVNIAILDAFLPNANVENSFLLQRALQANESGDVSIVQAIKDLFGASGEFLSDYPNITLENFLSLTVSEETNGRFVARSVYRMSDLHEVERTSGFWQWDFPTSSPPERPIRELCRQWAGENCSAISTLRNTSEWQAIAMYTPLNKTPGTNVKLKLDLKVTARVNGNSGEHIFTQYVNVHLGEAPLPKFNKNWYYGDIHYHSQGTDNDGESGYSYRSALQAMSALGLDFAFATDHASNSKQIISAASGPIRGVSHVREEGSSLAVLRDLSPDRFAHGIEILNDSDGANREVASYPRKIFEFSFGSQRGLATPQLFLGAEVDIIPEYANAVGAKGGLAAFNSCYGLPLELKRFYHDGIEGVLAGTAGDYLHVSDTNPSVCVEGETLLDLAPIGRMVIRDVQGPHNGDLLTKEFHGRQHMLHLPEDPQNKTAFISSETSKYGGATRRLQHILNSEFNSPNGILFLAHPLSAASGQAIGRIGPDIVPYAEAPLLDAFRSQHVLGLQLWNENDHFETEMQNGEGKAVDAVREFIEEYKREHPMPQASSSFESLREISEYQREFSEKVKEFLDDYGCEDYNCIGYKRGEIIPVYDLKNWKHETTKSYNPRVNRIISGLNMWDSMLMWGLDPNLTSSIDWLPTGDPRRVFMAGGSDAHGDYNYKRNGYAVGLETIGDGAMGSPRNLVFAGPPQGAAITAGGRTGTPVGQKQIVDAFRDGNFIVTDGPIIRMAYDKNRNGKIDSGDIQMGGVVRTTRLTRSIYPLLVEWKSTPEFGRVKNIKLVLGVYADEYSEGWLYRAGQPTQGGLTAWKEIATGRTLDASLHDFRGQRGKRHLNFTDPTNNSVLTLNISPSQGYSGLRRIFIDPFEFPIATLAERIETERALCDAHARVQVSSTFKTLKSTLTYKSKTLKSRLKAAPKPIQKQKNGVMYKRIDNNRVERPTVGGEISVIPDIEPRPPYFCKIKTFTNPVVPDRMFIRAELEGKVKGNIPYKAFTNPIWFKDIHKSVRPVGDGAAPSRVSKGAPVNMSPAPTNKPCSKSSITVCQRNGASCDVLKSKTGASRDVCRWKSKSTVRECNRTIGIWTTAKSKYAQNYPRAIIPGALGACITEVTNVKNRIQ
;
A
#
# COMPACT_ATOMS: atom_id res chain seq x y z
N MET A 1 3.63 67.48 29.15
CA MET A 1 3.17 68.84 29.49
C MET A 1 2.85 68.86 30.97
N LYS A 2 3.60 69.68 31.72
CA LYS A 2 3.44 70.18 33.10
C LYS A 2 3.23 69.17 34.27
N ILE A 3 4.14 69.04 35.25
CA ILE A 3 4.55 70.00 36.33
C ILE A 3 3.45 70.08 37.42
N ILE A 4 3.66 69.99 38.75
CA ILE A 4 4.84 69.91 39.65
C ILE A 4 4.32 70.00 41.12
N LEU A 5 5.23 69.81 42.11
CA LEU A 5 5.27 70.40 43.48
C LEU A 5 4.25 69.93 44.55
N PHE A 6 4.54 69.88 45.87
CA PHE A 6 5.75 69.88 46.73
C PHE A 6 5.28 69.86 48.22
N ARG A 7 6.13 69.34 49.13
CA ARG A 7 6.50 69.85 50.49
C ARG A 7 5.38 70.11 51.54
N ASP A 8 5.56 70.02 52.86
CA ASP A 8 6.73 70.04 53.76
C ASP A 8 6.30 69.69 55.22
N ALA A 9 7.30 69.35 56.06
CA ALA A 9 7.50 69.71 57.49
C ALA A 9 6.56 69.14 58.60
N GLU A 10 6.94 68.90 59.86
CA GLU A 10 8.19 68.82 60.65
C GLU A 10 7.81 68.33 62.09
N PHE A 11 8.75 67.67 62.81
CA PHE A 11 8.97 67.53 64.29
C PHE A 11 7.79 67.21 65.27
N THR A 12 7.85 66.33 66.29
CA THR A 12 8.88 66.14 67.34
C THR A 12 8.55 64.92 68.26
N ASN A 13 9.58 64.17 68.68
CA ASN A 13 9.84 63.45 69.96
C ASN A 13 8.70 62.89 70.87
N MET A 14 8.70 61.57 71.16
CA MET A 14 9.22 60.99 72.42
C MET A 14 9.08 59.44 72.46
N LYS A 15 10.04 58.82 73.17
CA LYS A 15 10.34 57.39 73.28
C LYS A 15 9.21 56.51 73.84
N LEU A 16 9.08 55.31 73.29
CA LEU A 16 8.95 54.07 74.07
C LEU A 16 9.52 52.88 73.27
N ALA A 17 10.72 52.49 73.67
CA ALA A 17 11.42 51.31 73.20
C ALA A 17 10.91 50.10 73.98
N SER A 18 10.34 49.11 73.28
CA SER A 18 10.39 47.67 73.64
C SER A 18 9.48 46.81 72.76
N LEU A 19 9.55 46.93 71.42
CA LEU A 19 8.88 45.95 70.52
C LEU A 19 9.58 45.72 69.17
N SER A 20 10.65 46.46 68.81
CA SER A 20 11.33 46.28 67.51
C SER A 20 12.52 45.31 67.52
N VAL A 21 13.05 44.94 68.70
CA VAL A 21 14.20 44.02 68.80
C VAL A 21 13.76 42.55 68.69
N VAL A 22 12.55 42.21 69.16
CA VAL A 22 12.04 40.83 69.05
C VAL A 22 11.48 40.53 67.64
N MET A 23 10.91 41.53 66.96
CA MET A 23 10.41 41.36 65.59
C MET A 23 11.54 41.31 64.53
N ASN A 24 12.66 42.02 64.72
CA ASN A 24 13.78 41.95 63.78
C ASN A 24 14.59 40.64 63.89
N ILE A 25 14.64 40.02 65.07
CA ILE A 25 15.34 38.73 65.25
C ILE A 25 14.51 37.58 64.64
N CYS A 26 13.17 37.62 64.74
CA CYS A 26 12.32 36.64 64.06
C CYS A 26 12.30 36.80 62.52
N PHE A 27 12.37 38.03 61.99
CA PHE A 27 12.35 38.24 60.54
C PHE A 27 13.70 37.92 59.86
N GLN A 28 14.83 38.09 60.55
CA GLN A 28 16.15 37.66 60.03
C GLN A 28 16.43 36.16 60.19
N ALA A 29 15.82 35.48 61.17
CA ALA A 29 15.93 34.03 61.32
C ALA A 29 15.15 33.27 60.23
N VAL A 30 13.97 33.75 59.84
CA VAL A 30 13.13 33.10 58.81
C VAL A 30 13.70 33.26 57.39
N THR A 31 14.34 34.40 57.10
CA THR A 31 14.95 34.65 55.77
C THR A 31 16.31 33.98 55.56
N THR A 32 17.02 33.62 56.64
CA THR A 32 18.31 32.91 56.55
C THR A 32 18.12 31.39 56.48
N ILE A 33 17.10 30.83 57.15
CA ILE A 33 16.78 29.40 57.09
C ILE A 33 16.13 29.03 55.74
N GLN A 34 15.30 29.91 55.14
CA GLN A 34 14.80 29.68 53.77
C GLN A 34 15.90 29.75 52.70
N LYS A 35 16.96 30.54 52.89
CA LYS A 35 18.08 30.60 51.94
C LYS A 35 19.04 29.42 52.06
N PHE A 36 19.26 28.86 53.25
CA PHE A 36 20.09 27.66 53.41
C PHE A 36 19.38 26.37 52.99
N ILE A 37 18.05 26.29 53.11
CA ILE A 37 17.27 25.16 52.60
C ILE A 37 17.15 25.22 51.06
N LEU A 38 17.00 26.42 50.45
CA LEU A 38 17.02 26.53 48.99
C LEU A 38 18.40 26.27 48.37
N ILE A 39 19.50 26.73 48.99
CA ILE A 39 20.86 26.53 48.45
C ILE A 39 21.38 25.11 48.74
N GLY A 40 20.98 24.50 49.85
CA GLY A 40 21.29 23.11 50.18
C GLY A 40 20.55 22.08 49.31
N CYS A 41 19.29 22.36 48.93
CA CYS A 41 18.55 21.52 48.00
C CYS A 41 18.99 21.71 46.54
N TYR A 42 19.44 22.90 46.13
CA TYR A 42 19.96 23.12 44.78
C TYR A 42 21.37 22.52 44.57
N ALA A 43 22.22 22.46 45.59
CA ALA A 43 23.57 21.92 45.47
C ALA A 43 23.64 20.37 45.52
N PHE A 44 22.66 19.71 46.15
CA PHE A 44 22.61 18.23 46.19
C PHE A 44 21.96 17.63 44.93
N VAL A 45 21.09 18.37 44.25
CA VAL A 45 20.47 17.97 42.97
C VAL A 45 21.41 18.20 41.77
N ILE A 46 22.39 19.10 41.87
CA ILE A 46 23.34 19.40 40.78
C ILE A 46 24.62 18.53 40.85
N ALA A 47 24.91 17.86 41.97
CA ALA A 47 26.18 17.12 42.16
C ALA A 47 26.10 15.60 41.93
N LEU A 48 24.96 15.03 41.56
CA LEU A 48 24.81 13.59 41.25
C LEU A 48 24.45 13.27 39.78
N SER A 49 24.44 14.27 38.90
CA SER A 49 24.17 14.11 37.46
C SER A 49 25.44 13.91 36.62
N VAL A 50 26.35 13.03 37.07
CA VAL A 50 27.45 12.54 36.21
C VAL A 50 27.35 11.03 36.07
N SER A 51 27.28 10.62 34.80
CA SER A 51 27.32 9.27 34.27
C SER A 51 26.07 8.41 34.50
N GLN A 52 25.11 8.53 33.58
CA GLN A 52 24.59 7.36 32.90
C GLN A 52 24.12 7.73 31.49
N SER A 53 24.76 7.07 30.53
CA SER A 53 24.49 7.08 29.11
C SER A 53 23.11 6.46 28.83
N ALA A 54 22.24 7.24 28.18
CA ALA A 54 20.96 6.79 27.64
C ALA A 54 20.93 6.99 26.12
N PHE A 55 20.23 6.07 25.47
CA PHE A 55 20.41 5.58 24.11
C PHE A 55 19.54 6.32 23.08
N ALA A 56 19.92 6.23 21.81
CA ALA A 56 19.26 6.87 20.66
C ALA A 56 18.34 5.92 19.86
N SER A 57 17.05 6.24 19.80
CA SER A 57 16.11 5.87 18.71
C SER A 57 16.34 6.83 17.54
N GLU A 58 15.55 6.74 16.47
CA GLU A 58 15.39 7.87 15.55
C GLU A 58 15.18 9.15 16.35
N GLN A 59 16.17 10.03 16.27
CA GLN A 59 16.23 11.26 17.03
C GLN A 59 15.84 12.37 16.08
N ARG A 60 14.54 12.71 16.05
CA ARG A 60 14.17 14.12 15.89
C ARG A 60 14.58 14.81 17.19
N ILE A 61 15.87 15.18 17.30
CA ILE A 61 16.25 16.23 18.23
C ILE A 61 16.37 17.51 17.41
N GLY A 62 15.23 18.15 17.22
CA GLY A 62 15.11 19.24 16.26
C GLY A 62 15.07 18.75 14.82
N ASP A 63 15.85 19.43 13.99
CA ASP A 63 15.58 19.77 12.59
C ASP A 63 15.97 18.73 11.52
N PHE A 64 16.41 17.52 11.90
CA PHE A 64 17.02 16.54 10.98
C PHE A 64 16.53 15.10 11.21
N GLU A 65 16.63 14.25 10.18
CA GLU A 65 16.37 12.80 10.24
C GLU A 65 17.68 12.02 10.09
N ILE A 66 17.89 10.98 10.91
CA ILE A 66 18.99 10.02 10.73
C ILE A 66 18.38 8.64 10.53
N ALA A 67 18.70 7.99 9.40
CA ALA A 67 18.30 6.63 9.10
C ALA A 67 19.53 5.74 8.84
N LEU A 68 19.58 4.61 9.53
CA LEU A 68 20.59 3.57 9.34
C LEU A 68 19.89 2.29 8.87
N ASP A 69 20.21 1.84 7.66
CA ASP A 69 19.41 0.77 7.05
C ASP A 69 20.26 -0.24 6.28
N ALA A 70 19.70 -1.40 6.03
CA ALA A 70 20.30 -2.45 5.21
C ALA A 70 19.20 -3.28 4.53
N PRO A 71 19.47 -3.85 3.34
CA PRO A 71 18.55 -4.78 2.68
C PRO A 71 18.01 -5.85 3.63
N TRP A 72 16.70 -6.05 3.66
CA TRP A 72 16.07 -7.13 4.43
C TRP A 72 16.52 -8.52 3.98
N ARG A 73 17.05 -8.63 2.75
CA ARG A 73 17.53 -9.88 2.15
C ARG A 73 18.79 -9.72 1.32
N MET A 74 19.62 -10.75 1.35
CA MET A 74 20.76 -10.93 0.45
C MET A 74 20.51 -12.09 -0.52
N GLU A 75 20.57 -11.78 -1.81
CA GLU A 75 20.50 -12.73 -2.92
C GLU A 75 21.81 -13.54 -2.97
N PRO A 76 21.74 -14.87 -2.82
CA PRO A 76 22.92 -15.72 -2.87
C PRO A 76 23.51 -15.77 -4.29
N ARG A 77 24.84 -15.93 -4.36
CA ARG A 77 25.60 -16.13 -5.60
C ARG A 77 26.14 -17.55 -5.60
N THR A 78 26.07 -18.27 -6.72
CA THR A 78 26.66 -19.61 -6.80
C THR A 78 28.18 -19.54 -6.88
N LYS A 79 28.86 -20.37 -6.09
CA LYS A 79 30.31 -20.53 -6.19
C LYS A 79 30.69 -21.11 -7.56
N PRO A 80 31.83 -20.71 -8.15
CA PRO A 80 32.34 -21.31 -9.38
C PRO A 80 32.47 -22.84 -9.27
N PRO A 81 32.06 -23.62 -10.31
CA PRO A 81 32.16 -25.09 -10.33
C PRO A 81 33.56 -25.64 -10.10
N GLN A 82 34.61 -24.84 -10.34
CA GLN A 82 36.01 -25.23 -10.14
C GLN A 82 36.35 -25.58 -8.68
N LEU A 83 35.49 -25.25 -7.71
CA LEU A 83 35.62 -25.65 -6.30
C LEU A 83 34.90 -26.96 -5.96
N CYS A 84 34.21 -27.57 -6.93
CA CYS A 84 33.54 -28.86 -6.82
C CYS A 84 34.23 -29.84 -7.78
N ASN A 85 35.35 -30.44 -7.36
CA ASN A 85 36.08 -31.40 -8.20
C ASN A 85 35.16 -32.54 -8.64
N ALA A 86 35.16 -32.85 -9.93
CA ALA A 86 34.23 -33.75 -10.64
C ALA A 86 34.21 -35.24 -10.19
N GLY A 87 34.81 -35.57 -9.05
CA GLY A 87 34.81 -36.93 -8.47
C GLY A 87 34.74 -36.99 -6.95
N GLY A 88 34.80 -35.85 -6.25
CA GLY A 88 34.62 -35.77 -4.80
C GLY A 88 33.35 -34.96 -4.54
N GLY A 89 32.27 -35.60 -4.10
CA GLY A 89 31.00 -34.92 -3.84
C GLY A 89 31.20 -33.63 -3.06
N CYS A 90 30.42 -32.59 -3.35
CA CYS A 90 30.46 -31.31 -2.65
C CYS A 90 30.22 -31.55 -1.16
N GLY A 91 31.28 -31.85 -0.40
CA GLY A 91 31.18 -32.37 0.95
C GLY A 91 30.60 -31.32 1.87
N GLY A 92 29.29 -31.32 2.06
CA GLY A 92 28.54 -30.40 2.93
C GLY A 92 28.71 -28.89 2.67
N ALA A 93 29.60 -28.47 1.77
CA ALA A 93 29.94 -27.07 1.55
C ALA A 93 28.80 -26.36 0.82
N THR A 94 28.38 -25.22 1.38
CA THR A 94 27.32 -24.39 0.80
C THR A 94 27.69 -23.99 -0.63
N VAL A 95 26.78 -24.27 -1.57
CA VAL A 95 26.91 -23.94 -3.01
C VAL A 95 26.88 -22.41 -3.23
N TYR A 96 26.45 -21.67 -2.22
CA TYR A 96 26.24 -20.23 -2.29
C TYR A 96 27.29 -19.43 -1.49
N GLU A 97 27.58 -18.24 -2.00
CA GLU A 97 28.31 -17.17 -1.35
C GLU A 97 27.45 -15.90 -1.32
N TYR A 98 27.72 -14.99 -0.38
CA TYR A 98 27.06 -13.69 -0.30
C TYR A 98 28.10 -12.58 -0.47
N GLY A 99 27.67 -11.50 -1.12
CA GLY A 99 28.44 -10.25 -1.15
C GLY A 99 28.43 -9.56 0.22
N ALA A 100 29.08 -8.40 0.27
CA ALA A 100 28.90 -7.49 1.40
C ALA A 100 27.44 -6.97 1.42
N ILE A 101 26.92 -6.81 2.63
CA ILE A 101 25.65 -6.13 2.94
C ILE A 101 25.91 -4.62 2.80
N PRO A 102 25.24 -3.91 1.89
CA PRO A 102 25.32 -2.46 1.84
C PRO A 102 24.51 -1.90 3.02
N VAL A 103 25.21 -1.25 3.96
CA VAL A 103 24.61 -0.51 5.06
C VAL A 103 24.53 0.95 4.63
N ASN A 104 23.30 1.46 4.51
CA ASN A 104 23.03 2.86 4.19
C ASN A 104 23.04 3.71 5.45
N ILE A 105 23.61 4.90 5.33
CA ILE A 105 23.60 5.96 6.33
C ILE A 105 22.99 7.17 5.65
N ALA A 106 21.80 7.58 6.08
CA ALA A 106 21.13 8.77 5.61
C ALA A 106 21.03 9.78 6.76
N ILE A 107 21.38 11.02 6.48
CA ILE A 107 21.18 12.17 7.37
C ILE A 107 20.50 13.24 6.51
N LEU A 108 19.23 13.52 6.78
CA LEU A 108 18.40 14.47 6.04
C LEU A 108 18.17 15.72 6.89
N ASP A 109 18.01 16.86 6.24
CA ASP A 109 17.65 18.16 6.85
C ASP A 109 18.62 18.70 7.93
N ALA A 110 19.90 18.34 7.92
CA ALA A 110 20.89 18.90 8.84
C ALA A 110 21.23 20.40 8.61
N PHE A 111 20.37 21.14 7.89
CA PHE A 111 20.61 22.51 7.44
C PHE A 111 19.99 23.60 8.30
N LEU A 112 18.97 23.37 9.13
CA LEU A 112 18.16 24.50 9.63
C LEU A 112 19.01 25.51 10.45
N PRO A 113 19.26 26.71 9.89
CA PRO A 113 20.25 27.62 10.45
C PRO A 113 19.58 28.49 11.49
N ASN A 114 20.02 28.39 12.75
CA ASN A 114 19.79 29.43 13.77
C ASN A 114 18.33 29.89 13.92
N ALA A 115 17.36 29.00 13.70
CA ALA A 115 16.00 29.29 14.09
C ALA A 115 15.96 29.14 15.61
N ASN A 116 15.93 30.25 16.35
CA ASN A 116 15.34 30.30 17.71
C ASN A 116 13.83 29.97 17.67
N VAL A 117 13.38 29.22 16.66
CA VAL A 117 12.01 28.77 16.45
C VAL A 117 12.03 27.32 16.87
N GLU A 118 11.85 27.14 18.17
CA GLU A 118 11.82 25.86 18.86
C GLU A 118 10.73 24.99 18.22
N ASN A 119 11.12 23.90 17.56
CA ASN A 119 10.20 22.95 16.92
C ASN A 119 9.45 22.08 17.93
N SER A 120 8.78 22.72 18.90
CA SER A 120 7.72 22.04 19.63
C SER A 120 6.45 22.08 18.79
N PHE A 121 5.75 20.95 18.77
CA PHE A 121 4.38 20.85 18.29
C PHE A 121 3.50 22.01 18.81
N LEU A 122 3.71 22.46 20.06
CA LEU A 122 3.05 23.62 20.66
C LEU A 122 3.45 24.96 20.03
N LEU A 123 4.70 25.15 19.60
CA LEU A 123 5.14 26.36 18.92
C LEU A 123 4.68 26.38 17.46
N GLN A 124 4.68 25.24 16.75
CA GLN A 124 3.98 25.12 15.47
C GLN A 124 2.53 25.60 15.62
N ARG A 125 1.85 25.19 16.69
CA ARG A 125 0.49 25.65 16.99
C ARG A 125 0.40 27.13 17.36
N ALA A 126 1.38 27.68 18.08
CA ALA A 126 1.44 29.11 18.42
C ALA A 126 1.76 30.00 17.20
N LEU A 127 2.60 29.52 16.28
CA LEU A 127 2.94 30.18 15.03
C LEU A 127 1.77 30.13 14.05
N GLN A 128 1.05 29.01 14.01
CA GLN A 128 -0.21 28.86 13.30
C GLN A 128 -1.28 29.83 13.83
N ALA A 129 -1.37 30.03 15.15
CA ALA A 129 -2.25 31.04 15.75
C ALA A 129 -1.79 32.49 15.51
N ASN A 130 -0.48 32.71 15.32
CA ASN A 130 0.05 34.02 14.96
C ASN A 130 -0.18 34.35 13.47
N GLU A 131 -0.12 33.35 12.57
CA GLU A 131 -0.47 33.50 11.15
C GLU A 131 -1.97 33.79 10.96
N SER A 132 -2.85 33.31 11.85
CA SER A 132 -4.28 33.64 11.82
C SER A 132 -4.63 35.01 12.43
N GLY A 133 -3.65 35.75 12.96
CA GLY A 133 -3.87 37.02 13.67
C GLY A 133 -4.53 36.85 15.04
N ASP A 134 -4.62 35.63 15.56
CA ASP A 134 -5.27 35.34 16.84
C ASP A 134 -4.28 35.44 18.01
N VAL A 135 -4.12 36.69 18.48
CA VAL A 135 -3.26 37.05 19.62
C VAL A 135 -3.68 36.37 20.93
N SER A 136 -4.92 35.88 21.02
CA SER A 136 -5.46 35.29 22.26
C SER A 136 -4.89 33.91 22.56
N ILE A 137 -4.64 33.07 21.55
CA ILE A 137 -4.02 31.75 21.70
C ILE A 137 -2.54 31.86 22.07
N VAL A 138 -1.83 32.81 21.47
CA VAL A 138 -0.44 33.11 21.82
C VAL A 138 -0.34 33.59 23.27
N GLN A 139 -1.34 34.35 23.73
CA GLN A 139 -1.41 34.81 25.10
C GLN A 139 -1.87 33.70 26.06
N ALA A 140 -2.82 32.85 25.69
CA ALA A 140 -3.25 31.70 26.47
C ALA A 140 -2.11 30.68 26.66
N ILE A 141 -1.31 30.39 25.63
CA ILE A 141 -0.12 29.54 25.76
C ILE A 141 0.90 30.20 26.71
N LYS A 142 1.11 31.53 26.63
CA LYS A 142 1.99 32.25 27.57
C LYS A 142 1.44 32.26 29.00
N ASP A 143 0.13 32.32 29.16
CA ASP A 143 -0.53 32.41 30.46
C ASP A 143 -0.62 31.02 31.12
N LEU A 144 -0.79 29.94 30.33
CA LEU A 144 -0.84 28.55 30.79
C LEU A 144 0.54 28.02 31.20
N PHE A 145 1.61 28.47 30.54
CA PHE A 145 2.98 27.99 30.80
C PHE A 145 3.86 29.01 31.54
N GLY A 146 3.29 30.16 31.91
CA GLY A 146 4.02 31.27 32.52
C GLY A 146 4.90 32.02 31.50
N ALA A 147 5.16 33.30 31.76
CA ALA A 147 5.99 34.14 30.88
C ALA A 147 7.45 33.65 30.74
N SER A 148 7.87 32.68 31.54
CA SER A 148 9.14 31.96 31.41
C SER A 148 8.94 30.78 30.47
N GLY A 149 9.33 30.91 29.20
CA GLY A 149 9.32 29.81 28.21
C GLY A 149 10.26 28.63 28.52
N GLU A 150 10.42 28.27 29.79
CA GLU A 150 11.36 27.25 30.27
C GLU A 150 11.05 25.86 29.72
N PHE A 151 9.78 25.50 29.52
CA PHE A 151 9.39 24.18 28.99
C PHE A 151 9.79 23.94 27.51
N LEU A 152 10.09 25.00 26.75
CA LEU A 152 10.56 24.89 25.36
C LEU A 152 12.09 24.98 25.25
N SER A 153 12.75 25.58 26.25
CA SER A 153 14.21 25.64 26.35
C SER A 153 14.87 24.30 26.70
N ASP A 154 14.08 23.30 27.10
CA ASP A 154 14.56 21.96 27.45
C ASP A 154 14.94 21.10 26.23
N TYR A 155 14.53 21.50 25.01
CA TYR A 155 15.03 20.84 23.81
C TYR A 155 16.41 21.41 23.44
N PRO A 156 17.47 20.60 23.50
CA PRO A 156 18.77 21.11 23.15
C PRO A 156 18.81 21.52 21.69
N ASN A 157 19.34 22.70 21.41
CA ASN A 157 19.70 23.10 20.05
C ASN A 157 20.85 22.20 19.59
N ILE A 158 20.54 21.21 18.74
CA ILE A 158 21.50 20.27 18.18
C ILE A 158 21.84 20.64 16.75
N THR A 159 23.12 20.88 16.48
CA THR A 159 23.66 21.00 15.12
C THR A 159 24.63 19.85 14.87
N LEU A 160 24.35 18.98 13.91
CA LEU A 160 25.30 17.96 13.48
C LEU A 160 26.53 18.62 12.84
N GLU A 161 27.73 18.20 13.24
CA GLU A 161 28.99 18.80 12.77
C GLU A 161 29.71 17.90 11.76
N ASN A 162 30.15 16.72 12.17
CA ASN A 162 30.94 15.81 11.35
C ASN A 162 30.61 14.35 11.64
N PHE A 163 30.64 13.54 10.59
CA PHE A 163 30.70 12.09 10.72
C PHE A 163 32.02 11.66 11.36
N LEU A 164 31.97 10.80 12.38
CA LEU A 164 33.18 10.22 12.99
C LEU A 164 33.36 8.76 12.56
N SER A 165 32.36 7.92 12.83
CA SER A 165 32.44 6.49 12.49
C SER A 165 31.08 5.80 12.54
N LEU A 166 30.92 4.72 11.78
CA LEU A 166 29.85 3.73 11.95
C LEU A 166 30.45 2.43 12.51
N THR A 167 30.00 1.97 13.67
CA THR A 167 30.35 0.64 14.18
C THR A 167 29.25 -0.36 13.86
N VAL A 168 29.59 -1.43 13.15
CA VAL A 168 28.67 -2.54 12.85
C VAL A 168 29.00 -3.71 13.78
N SER A 169 28.02 -4.08 14.59
CA SER A 169 28.08 -5.25 15.48
C SER A 169 27.15 -6.34 14.99
N GLU A 170 27.60 -7.59 15.00
CA GLU A 170 26.80 -8.76 14.59
C GLU A 170 26.40 -9.57 15.83
N GLU A 171 25.15 -10.03 15.90
CA GLU A 171 24.70 -10.89 16.98
C GLU A 171 25.37 -12.27 16.89
N THR A 172 26.01 -12.70 17.97
CA THR A 172 26.61 -14.03 18.11
C THR A 172 26.24 -14.59 19.49
N ASN A 173 25.52 -15.71 19.52
CA ASN A 173 25.05 -16.36 20.76
C ASN A 173 24.24 -15.41 21.67
N GLY A 174 23.33 -14.62 21.11
CA GLY A 174 22.47 -13.70 21.89
C GLY A 174 23.12 -12.37 22.27
N ARG A 175 24.36 -12.09 21.85
CA ARG A 175 25.08 -10.86 22.17
C ARG A 175 25.61 -10.18 20.90
N PHE A 176 25.48 -8.87 20.81
CA PHE A 176 26.08 -8.08 19.74
C PHE A 176 27.58 -7.89 20.00
N VAL A 177 28.41 -8.25 19.03
CA VAL A 177 29.86 -8.10 19.07
C VAL A 177 30.29 -7.20 17.93
N ALA A 178 31.00 -6.10 18.24
CA ALA A 178 31.54 -5.20 17.23
C ALA A 178 32.45 -5.96 16.24
N ARG A 179 32.13 -5.87 14.95
CA ARG A 179 32.84 -6.59 13.87
C ARG A 179 33.60 -5.66 12.95
N SER A 180 33.08 -4.47 12.71
CA SER A 180 33.72 -3.48 11.82
C SER A 180 33.44 -2.07 12.31
N VAL A 181 34.41 -1.18 12.11
CA VAL A 181 34.27 0.26 12.35
C VAL A 181 34.64 0.96 11.05
N TYR A 182 33.71 1.71 10.49
CA TYR A 182 33.89 2.47 9.26
C TYR A 182 34.10 3.93 9.60
N ARG A 183 35.26 4.48 9.23
CA ARG A 183 35.51 5.92 9.21
C ARG A 183 35.22 6.48 7.82
N MET A 184 35.33 7.79 7.65
CA MET A 184 35.14 8.44 6.33
C MET A 184 35.97 7.80 5.22
N SER A 185 37.20 7.37 5.55
CA SER A 185 38.13 6.67 4.65
C SER A 185 37.87 5.17 4.53
N ASP A 186 36.75 4.65 5.05
CA ASP A 186 36.32 3.26 4.87
C ASP A 186 34.94 3.17 4.18
N LEU A 187 34.27 4.30 3.97
CA LEU A 187 32.95 4.37 3.33
C LEU A 187 33.10 4.12 1.83
N HIS A 188 32.28 3.25 1.29
CA HIS A 188 32.33 2.91 -0.13
C HIS A 188 32.13 4.15 -1.01
N GLU A 189 31.12 4.94 -0.67
CA GLU A 189 30.69 6.12 -1.38
C GLU A 189 29.97 7.07 -0.41
N VAL A 190 30.11 8.37 -0.64
CA VAL A 190 29.45 9.43 0.12
C VAL A 190 28.89 10.46 -0.84
N GLU A 191 27.64 10.83 -0.67
CA GLU A 191 26.92 11.86 -1.43
C GLU A 191 26.41 12.92 -0.47
N ARG A 192 26.57 14.19 -0.84
CA ARG A 192 26.18 15.33 -0.03
C ARG A 192 25.49 16.36 -0.90
N THR A 193 24.30 16.80 -0.52
CA THR A 193 23.56 17.90 -1.13
C THR A 193 23.59 19.09 -0.17
N SER A 194 24.21 20.20 -0.62
CA SER A 194 24.30 21.45 0.13
C SER A 194 23.38 22.52 -0.47
N GLY A 195 22.61 23.21 0.38
CA GLY A 195 21.53 24.10 -0.05
C GLY A 195 20.17 23.39 -0.05
N PHE A 196 19.14 24.04 -0.59
CA PHE A 196 17.78 23.51 -0.65
C PHE A 196 17.16 23.83 -1.99
N TRP A 197 16.26 22.96 -2.44
CA TRP A 197 15.45 23.24 -3.61
C TRP A 197 14.58 24.44 -3.31
N GLN A 198 14.78 25.53 -4.06
CA GLN A 198 13.96 26.71 -3.91
C GLN A 198 12.67 26.50 -4.70
N TRP A 199 11.55 26.75 -4.04
CA TRP A 199 10.31 26.93 -4.75
C TRP A 199 10.36 28.30 -5.44
N ASP A 200 10.35 28.30 -6.76
CA ASP A 200 10.19 29.53 -7.54
C ASP A 200 8.80 29.54 -8.17
N PHE A 201 8.14 30.71 -8.12
CA PHE A 201 7.05 30.98 -9.06
C PHE A 201 7.65 30.86 -10.48
N PRO A 202 6.88 30.53 -11.53
CA PRO A 202 7.39 30.51 -12.89
C PRO A 202 7.97 31.88 -13.32
N THR A 203 9.23 32.13 -12.98
CA THR A 203 10.09 33.18 -13.52
C THR A 203 10.79 32.62 -14.76
N SER A 204 11.47 33.48 -15.52
CA SER A 204 12.14 33.07 -16.77
C SER A 204 13.39 32.21 -16.57
N SER A 205 13.88 32.04 -15.34
CA SER A 205 15.10 31.28 -15.03
C SER A 205 14.87 30.39 -13.81
N PRO A 206 15.18 29.07 -13.87
CA PRO A 206 15.06 28.21 -12.69
C PRO A 206 15.98 28.72 -11.57
N PRO A 207 15.59 28.55 -10.30
CA PRO A 207 16.43 28.91 -9.17
C PRO A 207 17.74 28.11 -9.19
N GLU A 208 18.74 28.61 -8.46
CA GLU A 208 20.00 27.88 -8.31
C GLU A 208 19.74 26.53 -7.64
N ARG A 209 20.15 25.45 -8.31
CA ARG A 209 20.00 24.08 -7.77
C ARG A 209 20.92 23.89 -6.56
N PRO A 210 20.54 23.05 -5.58
CA PRO A 210 21.46 22.60 -4.55
C PRO A 210 22.74 22.04 -5.14
N ILE A 211 23.86 22.28 -4.46
CA ILE A 211 25.16 21.77 -4.87
C ILE A 211 25.26 20.32 -4.41
N ARG A 212 25.33 19.41 -5.37
CA ARG A 212 25.56 17.99 -5.15
C ARG A 212 27.06 17.70 -5.23
N GLU A 213 27.62 17.16 -4.15
CA GLU A 213 28.98 16.66 -4.04
C GLU A 213 28.94 15.13 -3.95
N LEU A 214 29.79 14.45 -4.73
CA LEU A 214 29.90 12.99 -4.72
C LEU A 214 31.36 12.61 -4.50
N CYS A 215 31.61 11.71 -3.55
CA CYS A 215 32.90 11.07 -3.37
C CYS A 215 32.80 9.55 -3.46
N ARG A 216 33.66 8.98 -4.29
CA ARG A 216 33.75 7.55 -4.61
C ARG A 216 35.07 7.00 -4.10
N GLN A 217 35.08 6.57 -2.85
CA GLN A 217 36.30 6.01 -2.28
C GLN A 217 36.77 4.74 -3.03
N TRP A 218 35.82 3.95 -3.54
CA TRP A 218 36.12 2.80 -4.39
C TRP A 218 36.86 3.17 -5.68
N ALA A 219 36.77 4.43 -6.14
CA ALA A 219 37.48 4.98 -7.29
C ALA A 219 38.82 5.63 -6.90
N GLY A 220 39.20 5.57 -5.62
CA GLY A 220 40.43 6.18 -5.10
C GLY A 220 40.27 7.65 -4.72
N GLU A 221 39.05 8.20 -4.69
CA GLU A 221 38.80 9.57 -4.27
C GLU A 221 38.93 9.73 -2.74
N ASN A 222 39.27 10.93 -2.28
CA ASN A 222 39.39 11.25 -0.85
C ASN A 222 38.14 11.95 -0.33
N CYS A 223 37.35 11.25 0.49
CA CYS A 223 36.05 11.74 0.97
C CYS A 223 36.12 12.63 2.21
N SER A 224 37.32 12.95 2.72
CA SER A 224 37.47 13.81 3.90
C SER A 224 36.88 15.22 3.73
N ALA A 225 36.80 15.74 2.51
CA ALA A 225 36.23 17.06 2.24
C ALA A 225 34.72 17.14 2.49
N ILE A 226 33.99 16.02 2.39
CA ILE A 226 32.53 15.95 2.54
C ILE A 226 32.12 15.22 3.82
N SER A 227 33.01 15.15 4.83
CA SER A 227 32.69 14.57 6.13
C SER A 227 31.81 15.44 7.02
N THR A 228 31.68 16.73 6.66
CA THR A 228 30.85 17.66 7.41
C THR A 228 29.38 17.41 7.13
N LEU A 229 28.61 17.34 8.21
CA LEU A 229 27.16 17.18 8.21
C LEU A 229 26.45 18.54 8.27
N ARG A 230 27.20 19.63 8.46
CA ARG A 230 26.63 20.97 8.54
C ARG A 230 26.15 21.41 7.17
N ASN A 231 25.06 22.16 7.20
CA ASN A 231 24.52 22.84 6.03
C ASN A 231 24.22 21.88 4.86
N THR A 232 23.70 20.68 5.16
CA THR A 232 23.27 19.71 4.14
C THR A 232 21.77 19.51 4.21
N SER A 233 21.09 19.57 3.06
CA SER A 233 19.74 19.02 2.97
C SER A 233 19.77 17.50 3.00
N GLU A 234 20.78 16.90 2.41
CA GLU A 234 20.93 15.44 2.33
C GLU A 234 22.41 15.08 2.47
N TRP A 235 22.72 14.13 3.35
CA TRP A 235 24.04 13.51 3.46
C TRP A 235 23.86 12.01 3.54
N GLN A 236 24.42 11.29 2.58
CA GLN A 236 24.19 9.86 2.36
C GLN A 236 25.54 9.15 2.24
N ALA A 237 25.69 8.00 2.88
CA ALA A 237 26.89 7.19 2.77
C ALA A 237 26.60 5.69 2.79
N ILE A 238 27.48 4.91 2.18
CA ILE A 238 27.34 3.46 2.09
C ILE A 238 28.56 2.77 2.72
N ALA A 239 28.33 1.92 3.71
CA ALA A 239 29.33 1.01 4.25
C ALA A 239 29.10 -0.42 3.72
N MET A 240 30.16 -1.12 3.32
CA MET A 240 30.05 -2.47 2.74
C MET A 240 30.42 -3.53 3.78
N TYR A 241 29.45 -4.01 4.55
CA TYR A 241 29.66 -4.96 5.64
C TYR A 241 29.70 -6.42 5.19
N THR A 242 30.78 -7.15 5.48
CA THR A 242 30.86 -8.58 5.19
C THR A 242 30.48 -9.40 6.44
N PRO A 243 29.35 -10.12 6.45
CA PRO A 243 28.92 -10.89 7.61
C PRO A 243 29.86 -12.08 7.89
N LEU A 244 30.02 -12.42 9.17
CA LEU A 244 30.79 -13.60 9.59
C LEU A 244 30.02 -14.88 9.30
N ASN A 245 28.75 -14.93 9.72
CA ASN A 245 27.87 -16.03 9.35
C ASN A 245 27.35 -15.82 7.91
N LYS A 246 27.74 -16.72 7.01
CA LYS A 246 27.30 -16.75 5.61
C LYS A 246 26.44 -17.97 5.30
N THR A 247 25.76 -18.53 6.31
CA THR A 247 24.96 -19.73 6.16
C THR A 247 23.64 -19.41 5.46
N PRO A 248 23.31 -20.04 4.32
CA PRO A 248 22.02 -19.83 3.66
C PRO A 248 20.83 -20.16 4.56
N GLY A 249 19.77 -19.35 4.46
CA GLY A 249 18.55 -19.43 5.26
C GLY A 249 18.67 -18.87 6.67
N THR A 250 19.81 -18.28 7.03
CA THR A 250 20.00 -17.67 8.34
C THR A 250 19.82 -16.16 8.29
N ASN A 251 19.46 -15.59 9.42
CA ASN A 251 19.33 -14.16 9.62
C ASN A 251 20.62 -13.62 10.23
N VAL A 252 21.13 -12.52 9.67
CA VAL A 252 22.23 -11.73 10.23
C VAL A 252 21.61 -10.53 10.91
N LYS A 253 21.61 -10.54 12.25
CA LYS A 253 21.13 -9.43 13.04
C LYS A 253 22.27 -8.48 13.34
N LEU A 254 22.08 -7.21 13.02
CA LEU A 254 23.08 -6.17 13.15
C LEU A 254 22.62 -5.10 14.13
N LYS A 255 23.57 -4.59 14.91
CA LYS A 255 23.47 -3.34 15.66
C LYS A 255 24.43 -2.35 15.00
N LEU A 256 23.90 -1.19 14.60
CA LEU A 256 24.57 -0.14 13.87
C LEU A 256 24.71 1.05 14.82
N ASP A 257 25.93 1.37 15.25
CA ASP A 257 26.20 2.52 16.11
C ASP A 257 26.90 3.61 15.29
N LEU A 258 26.15 4.63 14.86
CA LEU A 258 26.66 5.81 14.17
C LEU A 258 27.15 6.84 15.19
N LYS A 259 28.44 7.18 15.12
CA LYS A 259 29.08 8.21 15.92
C LYS A 259 29.32 9.47 15.10
N VAL A 260 28.87 10.61 15.61
CA VAL A 260 29.06 11.93 15.01
C VAL A 260 29.53 12.94 16.05
N THR A 261 30.07 14.06 15.59
CA THR A 261 30.16 15.27 16.41
C THR A 261 28.89 16.09 16.22
N ALA A 262 28.31 16.57 17.31
CA ALA A 262 27.19 17.50 17.27
C ALA A 262 27.40 18.60 18.32
N ARG A 263 26.85 19.77 18.05
CA ARG A 263 26.85 20.90 18.97
C ARG A 263 25.48 20.96 19.65
N VAL A 264 25.44 20.74 20.95
CA VAL A 264 24.25 20.71 21.79
C VAL A 264 24.30 21.93 22.71
N ASN A 265 23.38 22.88 22.53
CA ASN A 265 23.34 24.14 23.29
C ASN A 265 24.68 24.89 23.25
N GLY A 266 25.31 24.94 22.07
CA GLY A 266 26.60 25.60 21.87
C GLY A 266 27.82 24.74 22.21
N ASN A 267 27.66 23.62 22.92
CA ASN A 267 28.76 22.74 23.30
C ASN A 267 28.93 21.59 22.31
N SER A 268 30.11 21.49 21.70
CA SER A 268 30.42 20.38 20.80
C SER A 268 30.74 19.12 21.59
N GLY A 269 30.11 18.00 21.23
CA GLY A 269 30.32 16.69 21.83
C GLY A 269 30.20 15.57 20.81
N GLU A 270 30.58 14.36 21.22
CA GLU A 270 30.34 13.16 20.43
C GLU A 270 28.97 12.57 20.78
N HIS A 271 28.21 12.19 19.77
CA HIS A 271 26.87 11.59 19.91
C HIS A 271 26.82 10.26 19.17
N ILE A 272 26.09 9.29 19.74
CA ILE A 272 25.94 7.95 19.17
C ILE A 272 24.46 7.69 18.90
N PHE A 273 24.15 7.35 17.66
CA PHE A 273 22.85 6.91 17.18
C PHE A 273 22.89 5.41 16.94
N THR A 274 21.92 4.66 17.50
CA THR A 274 21.93 3.20 17.42
C THR A 274 20.70 2.69 16.67
N GLN A 275 20.90 1.86 15.66
CA GLN A 275 19.81 1.16 14.96
C GLN A 275 20.04 -0.36 14.93
N TYR A 276 18.95 -1.12 14.87
CA TYR A 276 18.99 -2.56 14.70
C TYR A 276 18.36 -2.94 13.36
N VAL A 277 19.02 -3.80 12.60
CA VAL A 277 18.52 -4.31 11.32
C VAL A 277 18.68 -5.82 11.24
N ASN A 278 17.82 -6.48 10.46
CA ASN A 278 17.82 -7.92 10.30
C ASN A 278 17.92 -8.30 8.81
N VAL A 279 19.00 -8.98 8.43
CA VAL A 279 19.29 -9.29 7.03
C VAL A 279 19.17 -10.80 6.81
N HIS A 280 18.19 -11.22 6.01
CA HIS A 280 17.99 -12.62 5.64
C HIS A 280 18.95 -13.06 4.52
N LEU A 281 19.74 -14.11 4.75
CA LEU A 281 20.59 -14.70 3.72
C LEU A 281 19.78 -15.73 2.92
N GLY A 282 19.33 -15.39 1.71
CA GLY A 282 18.39 -16.21 0.95
C GLY A 282 18.91 -17.62 0.65
N GLU A 283 18.11 -18.66 0.86
CA GLU A 283 18.54 -20.07 0.67
C GLU A 283 18.89 -20.44 -0.77
N ALA A 284 18.32 -19.69 -1.72
CA ALA A 284 18.57 -19.82 -3.15
C ALA A 284 18.26 -18.47 -3.84
N PRO A 285 18.75 -18.25 -5.08
CA PRO A 285 18.38 -17.09 -5.86
C PRO A 285 16.86 -17.00 -6.03
N LEU A 286 16.31 -15.79 -6.15
CA LEU A 286 14.89 -15.60 -6.42
C LEU A 286 14.47 -16.43 -7.66
N PRO A 287 13.31 -17.12 -7.62
CA PRO A 287 12.94 -18.04 -8.68
C PRO A 287 12.65 -17.27 -9.98
N LYS A 288 13.18 -17.74 -11.11
CA LYS A 288 12.92 -17.16 -12.43
C LYS A 288 12.55 -18.23 -13.44
N PHE A 289 11.67 -17.92 -14.40
CA PHE A 289 11.33 -18.86 -15.48
C PHE A 289 12.52 -19.05 -16.43
N ASN A 290 13.14 -17.96 -16.87
CA ASN A 290 14.38 -17.93 -17.66
C ASN A 290 15.05 -16.54 -17.54
N LYS A 291 16.08 -16.26 -18.35
CA LYS A 291 16.87 -15.01 -18.32
C LYS A 291 16.15 -13.74 -18.82
N ASN A 292 14.99 -13.90 -19.47
CA ASN A 292 14.20 -12.78 -20.01
C ASN A 292 13.15 -12.27 -19.00
N TRP A 293 13.24 -12.71 -17.73
CA TRP A 293 12.35 -12.30 -16.65
C TRP A 293 13.12 -11.49 -15.61
N TYR A 294 12.55 -10.34 -15.25
CA TYR A 294 13.18 -9.32 -14.43
C TYR A 294 12.31 -9.00 -13.23
N TYR A 295 12.89 -9.07 -12.04
CA TYR A 295 12.26 -8.64 -10.81
C TYR A 295 12.33 -7.13 -10.68
N GLY A 296 11.25 -6.50 -10.22
CA GLY A 296 11.32 -5.10 -9.84
C GLY A 296 10.14 -4.58 -9.06
N ASP A 297 10.34 -3.39 -8.52
CA ASP A 297 9.38 -2.64 -7.71
C ASP A 297 8.94 -1.41 -8.51
N ILE A 298 7.64 -1.13 -8.57
CA ILE A 298 7.16 0.07 -9.31
C ILE A 298 6.87 1.27 -8.40
N HIS A 299 7.02 1.11 -7.08
CA HIS A 299 6.68 2.16 -6.14
C HIS A 299 7.68 2.18 -4.97
N TYR A 300 8.64 3.08 -5.05
CA TYR A 300 9.65 3.36 -4.02
C TYR A 300 9.88 4.87 -3.99
N HIS A 301 9.99 5.45 -2.80
CA HIS A 301 10.39 6.84 -2.63
C HIS A 301 11.88 6.92 -2.40
N SER A 302 12.50 7.90 -3.05
CA SER A 302 13.93 8.15 -3.06
C SER A 302 14.23 9.55 -2.49
N GLN A 303 15.48 10.01 -2.63
CA GLN A 303 15.87 11.40 -2.39
C GLN A 303 15.17 12.43 -3.31
N GLY A 304 14.22 12.03 -4.15
CA GLY A 304 13.35 12.94 -4.89
C GLY A 304 12.18 13.48 -4.07
N THR A 305 11.77 12.74 -3.04
CA THR A 305 10.81 13.17 -2.01
C THR A 305 11.61 13.53 -0.76
N ASP A 306 11.41 14.73 -0.24
CA ASP A 306 12.07 15.23 0.96
C ASP A 306 11.04 15.76 1.96
N ASN A 307 9.94 15.04 2.18
CA ASN A 307 8.88 15.44 3.09
C ASN A 307 8.86 14.58 4.36
N ASP A 308 8.36 15.16 5.47
CA ASP A 308 8.30 14.51 6.77
C ASP A 308 7.52 13.19 6.69
N GLY A 309 8.23 12.06 6.67
CA GLY A 309 7.64 10.70 6.70
C GLY A 309 7.55 9.97 5.37
N GLU A 310 7.83 10.61 4.22
CA GLU A 310 7.87 9.97 2.89
C GLU A 310 9.25 10.13 2.20
N SER A 311 10.23 10.71 2.88
CA SER A 311 11.60 10.84 2.39
C SER A 311 12.27 9.49 2.12
N GLY A 312 12.92 9.37 0.95
CA GLY A 312 13.67 8.19 0.58
C GLY A 312 15.18 8.33 0.70
N TYR A 313 15.90 7.26 0.34
CA TYR A 313 17.36 7.28 0.30
C TYR A 313 17.90 7.61 -1.10
N SER A 314 19.21 7.81 -1.19
CA SER A 314 19.84 8.14 -2.47
C SER A 314 19.63 7.08 -3.55
N TYR A 315 19.51 7.52 -4.80
CA TYR A 315 19.41 6.64 -5.96
C TYR A 315 20.55 5.61 -6.01
N ARG A 316 21.73 6.01 -5.53
CA ARG A 316 22.93 5.18 -5.50
C ARG A 316 22.88 4.10 -4.42
N SER A 317 22.40 4.43 -3.22
CA SER A 317 22.18 3.41 -2.19
C SER A 317 21.06 2.45 -2.58
N ALA A 318 20.01 2.94 -3.25
CA ALA A 318 18.90 2.12 -3.74
C ALA A 318 19.39 1.07 -4.74
N LEU A 319 20.22 1.46 -5.70
CA LEU A 319 20.83 0.51 -6.65
C LEU A 319 21.69 -0.56 -5.97
N GLN A 320 22.45 -0.22 -4.92
CA GLN A 320 23.22 -1.20 -4.14
C GLN A 320 22.29 -2.15 -3.38
N ALA A 321 21.24 -1.61 -2.75
CA ALA A 321 20.24 -2.41 -2.05
C ALA A 321 19.47 -3.33 -3.01
N MET A 322 19.05 -2.85 -4.18
CA MET A 322 18.43 -3.66 -5.24
C MET A 322 19.36 -4.81 -5.67
N SER A 323 20.66 -4.53 -5.83
CA SER A 323 21.66 -5.54 -6.16
C SER A 323 21.73 -6.63 -5.09
N ALA A 324 21.68 -6.25 -3.81
CA ALA A 324 21.64 -7.16 -2.67
C ALA A 324 20.32 -7.94 -2.61
N LEU A 325 19.16 -7.30 -2.76
CA LEU A 325 17.84 -7.93 -2.64
C LEU A 325 17.54 -8.94 -3.75
N GLY A 326 18.14 -8.75 -4.92
CA GLY A 326 17.87 -9.59 -6.09
C GLY A 326 17.06 -8.88 -7.20
N LEU A 327 16.71 -7.60 -7.04
CA LEU A 327 15.87 -6.82 -7.96
C LEU A 327 16.64 -6.35 -9.21
N ASP A 328 16.09 -6.56 -10.40
CA ASP A 328 16.72 -6.16 -11.65
C ASP A 328 16.33 -4.74 -12.09
N PHE A 329 15.17 -4.24 -11.64
CA PHE A 329 14.79 -2.84 -11.82
C PHE A 329 13.97 -2.32 -10.65
N ALA A 330 13.84 -1.00 -10.54
CA ALA A 330 12.85 -0.35 -9.69
C ALA A 330 12.44 0.99 -10.32
N PHE A 331 11.25 1.49 -9.98
CA PHE A 331 10.88 2.89 -10.21
C PHE A 331 10.91 3.66 -8.89
N ALA A 332 11.70 4.73 -8.86
CA ALA A 332 11.60 5.76 -7.84
C ALA A 332 10.44 6.69 -8.22
N THR A 333 9.27 6.49 -7.61
CA THR A 333 8.04 7.26 -7.86
C THR A 333 7.82 8.21 -6.72
N ASP A 334 8.61 9.28 -6.70
CA ASP A 334 8.56 10.31 -5.67
C ASP A 334 7.28 11.15 -5.75
N HIS A 335 6.81 11.68 -4.61
CA HIS A 335 5.66 12.59 -4.57
C HIS A 335 5.92 13.80 -5.45
N ALA A 336 5.04 14.05 -6.42
CA ALA A 336 5.31 14.95 -7.53
C ALA A 336 4.61 16.30 -7.40
N SER A 337 5.07 17.20 -6.54
CA SER A 337 4.48 18.53 -6.40
C SER A 337 5.42 19.67 -6.76
N ASN A 338 4.86 20.68 -7.44
CA ASN A 338 5.48 21.99 -7.66
C ASN A 338 4.87 23.08 -6.76
N SER A 339 4.09 22.69 -5.75
CA SER A 339 3.41 23.63 -4.86
C SER A 339 4.30 24.11 -3.73
N LYS A 340 3.97 25.29 -3.19
CA LYS A 340 4.54 25.76 -1.92
C LYS A 340 3.83 25.02 -0.79
N GLN A 341 4.49 24.04 -0.19
CA GLN A 341 3.99 23.35 0.99
C GLN A 341 4.48 24.03 2.27
N ILE A 342 3.62 24.09 3.30
CA ILE A 342 4.10 24.38 4.65
C ILE A 342 4.86 23.16 5.13
N ILE A 343 6.10 23.40 5.52
CA ILE A 343 6.90 22.41 6.19
C ILE A 343 6.88 22.68 7.69
N SER A 344 7.12 21.63 8.47
CA SER A 344 7.17 21.68 9.93
C SER A 344 8.11 22.76 10.50
N ALA A 345 9.08 23.22 9.71
CA ALA A 345 10.15 24.11 10.14
C ALA A 345 10.17 25.51 9.50
N ALA A 346 9.21 25.86 8.63
CA ALA A 346 9.23 27.15 7.92
C ALA A 346 8.02 28.01 8.22
N SER A 347 7.89 28.47 9.47
CA SER A 347 7.18 29.73 9.71
C SER A 347 7.63 30.38 11.01
N GLY A 348 8.04 31.63 10.89
CA GLY A 348 8.35 32.51 12.02
C GLY A 348 8.72 33.89 11.50
N PRO A 349 7.83 34.89 11.55
CA PRO A 349 8.25 36.27 11.38
C PRO A 349 9.20 36.60 12.55
N ILE A 350 10.43 36.96 12.19
CA ILE A 350 11.42 37.49 13.14
C ILE A 350 10.80 38.71 13.84
N ARG A 351 10.58 38.61 15.16
CA ARG A 351 10.02 39.71 15.97
C ARG A 351 10.91 40.95 15.86
N GLY A 352 10.32 42.07 15.44
CA GLY A 352 10.94 43.40 15.45
C GLY A 352 10.53 44.33 14.31
N VAL A 353 9.87 43.83 13.26
CA VAL A 353 9.51 44.63 12.08
C VAL A 353 8.00 44.62 11.88
N SER A 354 7.32 45.57 12.49
CA SER A 354 5.85 45.72 12.52
C SER A 354 5.19 46.01 11.16
N HIS A 355 5.90 45.89 10.02
CA HIS A 355 5.41 46.29 8.70
C HIS A 355 5.98 45.47 7.52
N VAL A 356 6.46 44.24 7.73
CA VAL A 356 6.81 43.39 6.58
C VAL A 356 5.51 42.88 5.96
N ARG A 357 5.07 43.55 4.89
CA ARG A 357 4.11 43.04 3.92
C ARG A 357 4.42 41.56 3.63
N GLU A 358 3.38 40.73 3.52
CA GLU A 358 3.43 39.30 3.16
C GLU A 358 4.21 38.97 1.85
N GLU A 359 4.75 39.95 1.14
CA GLU A 359 5.45 39.80 -0.13
C GLU A 359 6.99 39.64 0.00
N GLY A 360 7.57 39.67 1.21
CA GLY A 360 9.03 39.68 1.40
C GLY A 360 9.62 38.41 2.03
N SER A 361 10.05 37.46 1.19
CA SER A 361 11.13 36.49 1.45
C SER A 361 11.04 35.57 2.68
N SER A 362 9.96 34.81 2.85
CA SER A 362 10.13 33.50 3.50
C SER A 362 10.84 32.58 2.50
N LEU A 363 11.94 31.93 2.92
CA LEU A 363 12.63 30.92 2.11
C LEU A 363 11.63 29.81 1.78
N ALA A 364 11.10 29.84 0.56
CA ALA A 364 10.15 28.84 0.10
C ALA A 364 10.96 27.61 -0.31
N VAL A 365 11.02 26.61 0.57
CA VAL A 365 11.69 25.33 0.31
C VAL A 365 10.72 24.40 -0.40
N LEU A 366 11.20 23.69 -1.42
CA LEU A 366 10.47 22.67 -2.15
C LEU A 366 10.94 21.28 -1.68
N ARG A 367 10.03 20.50 -1.10
CA ARG A 367 10.30 19.16 -0.57
C ARG A 367 9.87 18.03 -1.50
N ASP A 368 8.80 18.22 -2.25
CA ASP A 368 8.37 17.24 -3.25
C ASP A 368 9.19 17.32 -4.54
N LEU A 369 9.02 16.31 -5.40
CA LEU A 369 9.62 16.25 -6.73
C LEU A 369 8.97 17.31 -7.63
N SER A 370 9.70 18.38 -7.95
CA SER A 370 9.30 19.39 -8.95
C SER A 370 9.79 19.02 -10.36
N PRO A 371 9.37 19.75 -11.42
CA PRO A 371 9.91 19.52 -12.77
C PRO A 371 11.44 19.63 -12.84
N ASP A 372 12.05 20.59 -12.13
CA ASP A 372 13.51 20.75 -12.16
C ASP A 372 14.22 19.67 -11.34
N ARG A 373 13.68 19.31 -10.17
CA ARG A 373 14.21 18.18 -9.37
C ARG A 373 14.08 16.85 -10.12
N PHE A 374 12.99 16.64 -10.86
CA PHE A 374 12.81 15.49 -11.74
C PHE A 374 13.86 15.47 -12.86
N ALA A 375 14.05 16.58 -13.57
CA ALA A 375 15.06 16.70 -14.60
C ALA A 375 16.48 16.44 -14.05
N HIS A 376 16.77 16.92 -12.85
CA HIS A 376 18.03 16.66 -12.16
C HIS A 376 18.17 15.21 -11.70
N GLY A 377 17.10 14.57 -11.22
CA GLY A 377 17.09 13.13 -10.90
C GLY A 377 17.40 12.27 -12.11
N ILE A 378 16.87 12.62 -13.29
CA ILE A 378 17.21 11.98 -14.57
C ILE A 378 18.72 12.11 -14.87
N GLU A 379 19.32 13.28 -14.64
CA GLU A 379 20.77 13.51 -14.80
C GLU A 379 21.56 12.61 -13.85
N ILE A 380 21.23 12.62 -12.55
CA ILE A 380 21.90 11.78 -11.54
C ILE A 380 21.83 10.29 -11.89
N LEU A 381 20.71 9.83 -12.44
CA LEU A 381 20.51 8.43 -12.79
C LEU A 381 21.22 8.05 -14.09
N ASN A 382 21.10 8.86 -15.13
CA ASN A 382 21.29 8.42 -16.51
C ASN A 382 22.37 9.15 -17.31
N ASP A 383 23.01 10.20 -16.77
CA ASP A 383 24.15 10.84 -17.42
C ASP A 383 25.36 9.89 -17.48
N SER A 384 26.46 10.35 -18.09
CA SER A 384 27.63 9.51 -18.36
C SER A 384 28.32 8.96 -17.11
N ASP A 385 28.19 9.65 -15.98
CA ASP A 385 28.60 9.31 -14.61
C ASP A 385 27.39 8.98 -13.71
N GLY A 386 26.21 8.81 -14.33
CA GLY A 386 24.96 8.52 -13.68
C GLY A 386 24.97 7.19 -12.94
N ALA A 387 24.16 7.10 -11.88
CA ALA A 387 24.10 5.97 -10.97
C ALA A 387 23.81 4.65 -11.69
N ASN A 388 22.92 4.63 -12.69
CA ASN A 388 22.60 3.42 -13.47
C ASN A 388 23.77 2.88 -14.27
N ARG A 389 24.76 3.72 -14.60
CA ARG A 389 25.96 3.30 -15.30
C ARG A 389 27.06 2.91 -14.32
N GLU A 390 27.27 3.67 -13.26
CA GLU A 390 28.40 3.50 -12.35
C GLU A 390 28.15 2.50 -11.21
N VAL A 391 27.04 2.61 -10.50
CA VAL A 391 26.72 1.70 -9.38
C VAL A 391 26.43 0.30 -9.92
N ALA A 392 25.66 0.27 -10.99
CA ALA A 392 25.27 -0.95 -11.65
C ALA A 392 26.46 -1.64 -12.36
N SER A 393 27.57 -0.91 -12.52
CA SER A 393 28.85 -1.40 -13.00
C SER A 393 29.48 -2.44 -12.07
N TYR A 394 28.99 -2.63 -10.85
CA TYR A 394 29.39 -3.71 -9.93
C TYR A 394 28.50 -4.94 -10.08
N PRO A 395 28.53 -5.67 -11.20
CA PRO A 395 27.45 -6.57 -11.55
C PRO A 395 27.55 -7.79 -10.63
N ARG A 396 26.40 -8.32 -10.22
CA ARG A 396 26.33 -9.60 -9.50
C ARG A 396 27.12 -10.64 -10.28
N LYS A 397 27.99 -11.43 -9.61
CA LYS A 397 28.47 -12.70 -10.19
C LYS A 397 27.26 -13.63 -10.36
N ILE A 398 26.53 -13.53 -11.47
CA ILE A 398 25.56 -14.56 -11.83
C ILE A 398 26.33 -15.59 -12.64
N PHE A 399 26.71 -16.69 -12.01
CA PHE A 399 27.51 -17.71 -12.66
C PHE A 399 26.71 -18.39 -13.78
N GLU A 400 27.40 -18.69 -14.88
CA GLU A 400 26.88 -19.50 -15.98
C GLU A 400 26.62 -20.94 -15.48
N PHE A 401 25.35 -21.32 -15.35
CA PHE A 401 25.04 -22.74 -15.21
C PHE A 401 25.40 -23.45 -16.53
N SER A 402 26.28 -24.45 -16.47
CA SER A 402 26.71 -25.27 -17.63
C SER A 402 25.60 -26.12 -18.27
N PHE A 403 24.33 -25.94 -17.87
CA PHE A 403 23.17 -26.48 -18.59
C PHE A 403 22.59 -25.41 -19.53
N GLY A 404 23.32 -25.09 -20.60
CA GLY A 404 22.78 -24.58 -21.87
C GLY A 404 22.10 -23.21 -21.92
N SER A 405 21.93 -22.46 -20.82
CA SER A 405 21.43 -21.09 -20.87
C SER A 405 22.23 -20.17 -19.96
N GLN A 406 23.16 -19.42 -20.56
CA GLN A 406 23.90 -18.33 -19.94
C GLN A 406 22.89 -17.35 -19.32
N ARG A 407 22.89 -17.21 -17.99
CA ARG A 407 22.29 -16.02 -17.35
C ARG A 407 23.25 -14.87 -17.66
N GLY A 408 22.85 -13.96 -18.53
CA GLY A 408 23.51 -12.67 -18.63
C GLY A 408 23.49 -11.99 -17.27
N LEU A 409 24.56 -11.28 -16.91
CA LEU A 409 24.61 -10.47 -15.70
C LEU A 409 23.50 -9.42 -15.81
N ALA A 410 22.43 -9.59 -15.05
CA ALA A 410 21.39 -8.57 -14.95
C ALA A 410 21.92 -7.46 -14.04
N THR A 411 22.09 -6.30 -14.64
CA THR A 411 22.56 -5.08 -14.00
C THR A 411 21.33 -4.32 -13.48
N PRO A 412 21.20 -4.06 -12.17
CA PRO A 412 20.03 -3.38 -11.62
C PRO A 412 19.86 -1.99 -12.24
N GLN A 413 18.63 -1.58 -12.57
CA GLN A 413 18.35 -0.26 -13.13
C GLN A 413 17.26 0.45 -12.33
N LEU A 414 17.52 1.68 -11.91
CA LEU A 414 16.56 2.53 -11.22
C LEU A 414 16.02 3.55 -12.21
N PHE A 415 14.71 3.56 -12.39
CA PHE A 415 14.00 4.47 -13.28
C PHE A 415 13.30 5.54 -12.46
N LEU A 416 13.25 6.77 -12.96
CA LEU A 416 12.49 7.82 -12.30
C LEU A 416 11.04 7.80 -12.80
N GLY A 417 10.11 7.88 -11.87
CA GLY A 417 8.69 8.09 -12.09
C GLY A 417 8.17 9.20 -11.18
N ALA A 418 6.86 9.24 -10.99
CA ALA A 418 6.20 10.22 -10.14
C ALA A 418 5.00 9.56 -9.45
N GLU A 419 4.82 9.81 -8.17
CA GLU A 419 3.56 9.59 -7.48
C GLU A 419 2.76 10.90 -7.51
N VAL A 420 1.58 10.85 -8.12
CA VAL A 420 0.77 12.02 -8.42
C VAL A 420 -0.52 11.97 -7.62
N ASP A 421 -0.76 13.03 -6.84
CA ASP A 421 -1.96 13.22 -6.04
C ASP A 421 -3.11 13.70 -6.91
N ILE A 422 -4.24 13.00 -6.83
CA ILE A 422 -5.48 13.30 -7.53
C ILE A 422 -6.64 13.44 -6.53
N ILE A 423 -7.55 14.36 -6.84
CA ILE A 423 -8.76 14.60 -6.05
C ILE A 423 -9.64 13.34 -6.09
N PRO A 424 -10.05 12.80 -4.93
CA PRO A 424 -11.03 11.73 -4.86
C PRO A 424 -12.41 12.18 -5.38
N GLU A 425 -13.05 11.37 -6.23
CA GLU A 425 -14.35 11.72 -6.85
C GLU A 425 -15.41 10.62 -6.73
N TYR A 426 -16.69 10.99 -6.53
CA TYR A 426 -17.84 10.08 -6.57
C TYR A 426 -18.84 10.47 -7.66
N ALA A 427 -19.48 9.46 -8.26
CA ALA A 427 -20.39 9.65 -9.39
C ALA A 427 -21.67 10.42 -9.05
N ASN A 428 -22.29 10.17 -7.89
CA ASN A 428 -23.56 10.79 -7.47
C ASN A 428 -23.72 10.78 -5.94
N ALA A 429 -24.33 11.83 -5.35
CA ALA A 429 -24.64 11.91 -3.92
C ALA A 429 -25.62 10.81 -3.42
N VAL A 430 -26.55 10.36 -4.28
CA VAL A 430 -27.68 9.48 -3.90
C VAL A 430 -27.29 7.98 -3.88
N GLY A 431 -26.28 7.57 -4.65
CA GLY A 431 -25.86 6.15 -4.77
C GLY A 431 -24.87 5.69 -3.69
N ALA A 432 -24.39 6.60 -2.86
CA ALA A 432 -23.20 6.41 -2.04
C ALA A 432 -23.47 5.88 -0.62
N LYS A 433 -24.50 5.04 -0.46
CA LYS A 433 -24.76 4.38 0.82
C LYS A 433 -23.56 3.52 1.23
N GLY A 434 -22.94 3.84 2.37
CA GLY A 434 -21.86 3.09 3.02
C GLY A 434 -20.56 3.88 3.19
N GLY A 435 -19.94 4.33 2.11
CA GLY A 435 -18.63 5.00 2.13
C GLY A 435 -18.69 6.51 2.30
N LEU A 436 -19.62 7.19 1.61
CA LEU A 436 -19.77 8.65 1.74
C LEU A 436 -20.42 9.07 3.05
N ALA A 437 -21.05 8.17 3.81
CA ALA A 437 -21.67 8.53 5.09
C ALA A 437 -20.66 9.14 6.07
N ALA A 438 -19.39 8.73 5.99
CA ALA A 438 -18.31 9.30 6.79
C ALA A 438 -17.95 10.75 6.37
N PHE A 439 -18.23 11.14 5.13
CA PHE A 439 -17.93 12.46 4.56
C PHE A 439 -19.17 13.36 4.41
N ASN A 440 -20.37 12.78 4.50
CA ASN A 440 -21.66 13.48 4.49
C ASN A 440 -21.85 14.37 5.73
N SER A 441 -21.03 14.17 6.76
CA SER A 441 -20.98 15.06 7.91
C SER A 441 -19.60 14.96 8.53
N CYS A 442 -19.12 16.04 9.15
CA CYS A 442 -17.90 15.97 9.95
C CYS A 442 -18.03 15.12 11.23
N TYR A 443 -19.20 14.53 11.51
CA TYR A 443 -19.34 13.59 12.62
C TYR A 443 -18.45 12.35 12.43
N GLY A 444 -17.91 12.10 11.24
CA GLY A 444 -16.88 11.08 11.01
C GLY A 444 -15.49 11.43 11.56
N LEU A 445 -15.19 12.70 11.89
CA LEU A 445 -13.88 13.10 12.41
C LEU A 445 -13.60 12.47 13.78
N PRO A 446 -12.34 12.12 14.09
CA PRO A 446 -11.93 11.68 15.42
C PRO A 446 -12.42 12.63 16.50
N LEU A 447 -12.84 12.07 17.65
CA LEU A 447 -13.42 12.85 18.75
C LEU A 447 -12.45 13.94 19.24
N GLU A 448 -11.17 13.66 19.15
CA GLU A 448 -10.09 14.50 19.61
C GLU A 448 -9.85 15.70 18.68
N LEU A 449 -10.04 15.53 17.36
CA LEU A 449 -10.07 16.64 16.40
C LEU A 449 -11.30 17.52 16.64
N LYS A 450 -12.44 16.92 16.99
CA LYS A 450 -13.64 17.68 17.40
C LYS A 450 -13.43 18.46 18.70
N ARG A 451 -12.82 17.85 19.72
CA ARG A 451 -12.49 18.50 21.01
C ARG A 451 -11.51 19.65 20.82
N PHE A 452 -10.45 19.42 20.04
CA PHE A 452 -9.47 20.44 19.71
C PHE A 452 -10.12 21.66 19.04
N TYR A 453 -11.14 21.41 18.22
CA TYR A 453 -11.85 22.44 17.50
C TYR A 453 -12.90 23.17 18.37
N HIS A 454 -13.71 22.43 19.14
CA HIS A 454 -14.80 23.01 19.94
C HIS A 454 -14.33 23.71 21.21
N ASP A 455 -13.33 23.14 21.89
CA ASP A 455 -12.96 23.57 23.25
C ASP A 455 -11.60 24.31 23.27
N GLY A 456 -10.99 24.50 22.10
CA GLY A 456 -9.62 24.98 21.97
C GLY A 456 -8.60 24.04 22.63
N ILE A 457 -7.34 24.49 22.71
CA ILE A 457 -6.27 23.77 23.43
C ILE A 457 -6.60 23.65 24.93
N GLU A 458 -7.24 24.66 25.52
CA GLU A 458 -7.55 24.71 26.95
C GLU A 458 -8.52 23.59 27.37
N GLY A 459 -9.58 23.31 26.59
CA GLY A 459 -10.51 22.23 26.92
C GLY A 459 -9.95 20.82 26.71
N VAL A 460 -9.04 20.62 25.74
CA VAL A 460 -8.35 19.33 25.54
C VAL A 460 -7.39 19.03 26.71
N LEU A 461 -6.67 20.05 27.20
CA LEU A 461 -5.75 19.90 28.33
C LEU A 461 -6.49 19.83 29.67
N ALA A 462 -7.60 20.55 29.83
CA ALA A 462 -8.43 20.51 31.04
C ALA A 462 -9.27 19.22 31.17
N GLY A 463 -9.61 18.58 30.05
CA GLY A 463 -10.49 17.40 30.00
C GLY A 463 -9.90 16.06 30.46
N THR A 464 -8.71 16.05 31.06
CA THR A 464 -8.15 14.84 31.71
C THR A 464 -8.61 14.67 33.17
N ALA A 465 -9.21 15.70 33.77
CA ALA A 465 -9.87 15.60 35.07
C ALA A 465 -11.39 15.65 34.88
N GLY A 466 -12.08 14.58 35.29
CA GLY A 466 -13.46 14.33 34.92
C GLY A 466 -14.45 15.42 35.31
N ASP A 467 -15.15 15.97 34.32
CA ASP A 467 -16.59 16.19 34.35
C ASP A 467 -17.11 16.50 32.93
N TYR A 468 -18.01 15.66 32.45
CA TYR A 468 -18.67 15.79 31.14
C TYR A 468 -19.93 16.64 31.28
N LEU A 469 -19.89 17.96 31.08
CA LEU A 469 -21.11 18.79 31.09
C LEU A 469 -21.00 20.04 30.18
N HIS A 470 -21.81 20.04 29.11
CA HIS A 470 -22.34 21.17 28.32
C HIS A 470 -21.39 22.27 27.82
N VAL A 471 -20.91 22.10 26.58
CA VAL A 471 -20.42 23.21 25.74
C VAL A 471 -21.63 23.94 25.16
N SER A 472 -21.70 25.26 25.34
CA SER A 472 -22.84 26.11 24.94
C SER A 472 -22.73 26.62 23.49
N ASP A 473 -23.84 26.52 22.76
CA ASP A 473 -24.09 26.76 21.33
C ASP A 473 -23.89 28.19 20.76
N THR A 474 -22.81 28.92 21.06
CA THR A 474 -22.67 30.29 20.49
C THR A 474 -21.32 30.56 19.80
N ASN A 475 -21.33 30.39 18.48
CA ASN A 475 -20.38 30.77 17.41
C ASN A 475 -19.28 29.75 17.00
N PRO A 476 -18.98 29.67 15.68
CA PRO A 476 -19.51 28.58 14.85
C PRO A 476 -18.50 27.46 14.68
N SER A 477 -19.02 26.25 14.70
CA SER A 477 -18.30 25.05 14.35
C SER A 477 -17.87 25.08 12.89
N VAL A 478 -16.61 24.77 12.58
CA VAL A 478 -16.14 24.44 11.21
C VAL A 478 -17.02 23.36 10.61
N CYS A 479 -17.75 22.60 11.42
CA CYS A 479 -18.78 21.68 11.00
C CYS A 479 -20.12 22.06 11.64
N VAL A 480 -20.86 22.95 10.98
CA VAL A 480 -22.25 23.21 11.34
C VAL A 480 -23.10 21.98 10.98
N GLU A 481 -24.13 21.68 11.77
CA GLU A 481 -25.09 20.62 11.46
C GLU A 481 -25.65 20.86 10.04
N GLY A 482 -25.40 19.91 9.13
CA GLY A 482 -25.77 20.00 7.71
C GLY A 482 -24.63 20.31 6.74
N GLU A 483 -23.43 20.66 7.22
CA GLU A 483 -22.25 20.80 6.36
C GLU A 483 -21.59 19.45 6.05
N THR A 484 -21.13 19.33 4.80
CA THR A 484 -20.51 18.12 4.25
C THR A 484 -19.10 18.41 3.77
N LEU A 485 -18.23 17.40 3.83
CA LEU A 485 -16.92 17.42 3.18
C LEU A 485 -17.02 17.08 1.68
N LEU A 486 -18.18 17.30 1.07
CA LEU A 486 -18.44 16.94 -0.32
C LEU A 486 -18.85 18.16 -1.12
N ASP A 487 -18.10 18.40 -2.19
CA ASP A 487 -18.34 19.49 -3.12
C ASP A 487 -18.85 18.96 -4.44
N LEU A 488 -19.85 19.60 -5.03
CA LEU A 488 -20.29 19.27 -6.38
C LEU A 488 -19.39 19.93 -7.42
N ALA A 489 -18.52 19.14 -8.05
CA ALA A 489 -17.71 19.59 -9.17
C ALA A 489 -18.60 19.94 -10.39
N PRO A 490 -18.14 20.85 -11.29
CA PRO A 490 -18.92 21.33 -12.43
C PRO A 490 -19.46 20.25 -13.38
N ILE A 491 -18.90 19.04 -13.35
CA ILE A 491 -19.35 17.91 -14.18
C ILE A 491 -20.37 17.01 -13.47
N GLY A 492 -20.93 17.45 -12.35
CA GLY A 492 -21.95 16.74 -11.58
C GLY A 492 -21.41 15.63 -10.66
N ARG A 493 -20.10 15.60 -10.40
CA ARG A 493 -19.47 14.62 -9.50
C ARG A 493 -19.18 15.24 -8.14
N MET A 494 -19.26 14.44 -7.08
CA MET A 494 -18.84 14.90 -5.75
C MET A 494 -17.33 14.77 -5.62
N VAL A 495 -16.64 15.81 -5.17
CA VAL A 495 -15.23 15.76 -4.77
C VAL A 495 -15.13 15.82 -3.24
N ILE A 496 -14.09 15.20 -2.69
CA ILE A 496 -13.96 15.09 -1.23
C ILE A 496 -12.98 16.14 -0.73
N ARG A 497 -13.51 17.07 0.08
CA ARG A 497 -12.72 17.96 0.92
C ARG A 497 -12.16 17.20 2.11
N ASP A 498 -11.06 17.69 2.62
CA ASP A 498 -10.47 17.14 3.82
C ASP A 498 -10.10 18.26 4.79
N VAL A 499 -10.11 17.94 6.08
CA VAL A 499 -9.81 18.88 7.16
C VAL A 499 -8.30 18.97 7.28
N GLN A 500 -7.75 20.03 6.71
CA GLN A 500 -6.32 20.30 6.67
C GLN A 500 -6.00 21.54 7.52
N GLY A 501 -4.72 21.88 7.63
CA GLY A 501 -4.23 22.95 8.52
C GLY A 501 -4.83 24.34 8.32
N PRO A 502 -4.33 25.32 9.08
CA PRO A 502 -4.97 26.63 9.19
C PRO A 502 -5.00 27.40 7.87
N HIS A 503 -6.11 28.09 7.58
CA HIS A 503 -6.25 28.91 6.37
C HIS A 503 -7.32 29.98 6.56
N ASN A 504 -7.08 31.18 6.01
CA ASN A 504 -8.02 32.31 6.06
C ASN A 504 -8.54 32.68 7.46
N GLY A 505 -7.73 32.46 8.51
CA GLY A 505 -8.09 32.75 9.90
C GLY A 505 -8.63 31.54 10.68
N ASP A 506 -8.97 30.44 10.00
CA ASP A 506 -9.41 29.20 10.66
C ASP A 506 -8.21 28.35 11.09
N LEU A 507 -8.31 27.69 12.26
CA LEU A 507 -7.28 26.75 12.76
C LEU A 507 -7.19 25.45 11.95
N LEU A 508 -8.32 25.03 11.39
CA LEU A 508 -8.45 23.89 10.49
C LEU A 508 -9.38 24.30 9.36
N THR A 509 -8.96 24.06 8.13
CA THR A 509 -9.74 24.40 6.94
C THR A 509 -10.26 23.18 6.23
N LYS A 510 -11.42 23.31 5.60
CA LYS A 510 -11.96 22.35 4.63
C LYS A 510 -11.68 22.79 3.20
N GLU A 511 -10.93 23.88 3.00
CA GLU A 511 -10.75 24.49 1.68
C GLU A 511 -10.01 23.56 0.70
N PHE A 512 -9.26 22.60 1.21
CA PHE A 512 -8.45 21.68 0.42
C PHE A 512 -9.10 20.29 0.29
N HIS A 513 -8.70 19.55 -0.75
CA HIS A 513 -9.22 18.20 -0.99
C HIS A 513 -8.33 17.14 -0.35
N GLY A 514 -8.93 16.00 0.00
CA GLY A 514 -8.17 14.78 0.27
C GLY A 514 -7.42 14.32 -0.97
N ARG A 515 -6.67 13.23 -0.86
CA ARG A 515 -5.86 12.71 -1.98
C ARG A 515 -6.12 11.24 -2.28
N GLN A 516 -5.79 10.88 -3.51
CA GLN A 516 -5.62 9.54 -4.03
C GLN A 516 -4.32 9.59 -4.82
N HIS A 517 -3.50 8.55 -4.79
CA HIS A 517 -2.25 8.60 -5.53
C HIS A 517 -2.32 7.72 -6.77
N MET A 518 -1.68 8.17 -7.84
CA MET A 518 -1.41 7.36 -9.02
C MET A 518 0.08 7.39 -9.35
N LEU A 519 0.59 6.28 -9.85
CA LEU A 519 1.97 6.16 -10.30
C LEU A 519 2.06 6.49 -11.77
N HIS A 520 2.91 7.45 -12.10
CA HIS A 520 3.32 7.76 -13.45
C HIS A 520 4.70 7.17 -13.73
N LEU A 521 4.74 6.30 -14.73
CA LEU A 521 5.96 5.64 -15.19
C LEU A 521 6.27 6.13 -16.61
N PRO A 522 7.25 7.05 -16.79
CA PRO A 522 7.68 7.51 -18.11
C PRO A 522 8.14 6.35 -18.99
N GLU A 523 8.01 6.50 -20.31
CA GLU A 523 8.52 5.49 -21.25
C GLU A 523 10.00 5.69 -21.59
N ASP A 524 10.41 6.95 -21.70
CA ASP A 524 11.78 7.35 -22.05
C ASP A 524 12.55 7.76 -20.78
N PRO A 525 13.62 7.02 -20.41
CA PRO A 525 14.45 7.34 -19.25
C PRO A 525 15.20 8.66 -19.36
N GLN A 526 15.29 9.26 -20.56
CA GLN A 526 16.02 10.50 -20.80
C GLN A 526 15.10 11.72 -20.91
N ASN A 527 13.79 11.52 -20.90
CA ASN A 527 12.84 12.60 -21.10
C ASN A 527 12.65 13.41 -19.80
N LYS A 528 13.48 14.46 -19.65
CA LYS A 528 13.42 15.42 -18.54
C LYS A 528 12.09 16.19 -18.44
N THR A 529 11.28 16.21 -19.51
CA THR A 529 9.97 16.89 -19.51
C THR A 529 8.79 15.93 -19.31
N ALA A 530 9.05 14.66 -18.97
CA ALA A 530 7.98 13.69 -18.73
C ALA A 530 7.25 13.92 -17.40
N PHE A 531 7.75 14.80 -16.53
CA PHE A 531 7.19 15.09 -15.22
C PHE A 531 5.71 15.47 -15.27
N ILE A 532 4.94 14.93 -14.31
CA ILE A 532 3.53 15.23 -14.10
C ILE A 532 3.35 15.67 -12.66
N SER A 533 2.83 16.88 -12.45
CA SER A 533 2.65 17.41 -11.10
C SER A 533 1.27 17.10 -10.53
N SER A 534 1.23 16.81 -9.24
CA SER A 534 0.06 16.85 -8.36
C SER A 534 -0.53 18.26 -8.19
N GLU A 535 0.29 19.32 -8.32
CA GLU A 535 -0.04 20.70 -7.96
C GLU A 535 -0.68 20.81 -6.55
N THR A 536 -0.11 20.18 -5.52
CA THR A 536 -0.79 20.05 -4.22
C THR A 536 -1.10 21.38 -3.51
N SER A 537 -1.99 21.34 -2.52
CA SER A 537 -2.31 22.49 -1.69
C SER A 537 -1.14 22.82 -0.75
N LYS A 538 -1.27 23.94 -0.03
CA LYS A 538 -0.33 24.35 1.03
C LYS A 538 -0.06 23.24 2.07
N TYR A 539 -1.00 22.30 2.26
CA TYR A 539 -0.90 21.18 3.19
C TYR A 539 -0.76 19.81 2.52
N GLY A 540 -0.51 19.78 1.21
CA GLY A 540 -0.35 18.53 0.43
C GLY A 540 -1.63 17.99 -0.20
N GLY A 541 -2.80 18.60 0.04
CA GLY A 541 -4.08 18.16 -0.53
C GLY A 541 -4.09 18.19 -2.06
N ALA A 542 -4.78 17.25 -2.71
CA ALA A 542 -4.81 17.22 -4.17
C ALA A 542 -5.58 18.43 -4.74
N THR A 543 -5.14 18.97 -5.87
CA THR A 543 -5.84 20.07 -6.56
C THR A 543 -6.31 19.68 -7.96
N ARG A 544 -5.83 18.54 -8.46
CA ARG A 544 -6.06 18.07 -9.83
C ARG A 544 -6.92 16.83 -9.83
N ARG A 545 -7.80 16.73 -10.81
CA ARG A 545 -8.68 15.58 -11.02
C ARG A 545 -8.02 14.60 -11.97
N LEU A 546 -8.22 13.30 -11.76
CA LEU A 546 -7.69 12.26 -12.65
C LEU A 546 -8.07 12.53 -14.11
N GLN A 547 -9.34 12.87 -14.37
CA GLN A 547 -9.81 13.15 -15.72
C GLN A 547 -9.10 14.35 -16.35
N HIS A 548 -8.74 15.38 -15.57
CA HIS A 548 -8.03 16.54 -16.07
C HIS A 548 -6.62 16.15 -16.52
N ILE A 549 -5.90 15.38 -15.71
CA ILE A 549 -4.55 14.91 -16.03
C ILE A 549 -4.57 14.04 -17.30
N LEU A 550 -5.48 13.06 -17.35
CA LEU A 550 -5.64 12.19 -18.51
C LEU A 550 -5.92 12.96 -19.81
N ASN A 551 -6.72 14.03 -19.73
CA ASN A 551 -7.12 14.84 -20.89
C ASN A 551 -6.12 15.93 -21.27
N SER A 552 -5.17 16.30 -20.41
CA SER A 552 -4.24 17.41 -20.65
C SER A 552 -2.84 16.90 -20.98
N GLU A 553 -2.33 15.97 -20.18
CA GLU A 553 -0.93 15.53 -20.21
C GLU A 553 -0.75 14.20 -20.94
N PHE A 554 -1.78 13.37 -21.02
CA PHE A 554 -1.71 12.08 -21.73
C PHE A 554 -2.30 12.12 -23.16
N ASN A 555 -2.48 13.31 -23.74
CA ASN A 555 -2.80 13.43 -25.17
C ASN A 555 -1.62 13.03 -26.09
N SER A 556 -0.39 13.08 -25.56
CA SER A 556 0.82 12.47 -26.14
C SER A 556 1.27 11.31 -25.25
N PRO A 557 1.93 10.27 -25.80
CA PRO A 557 2.44 9.17 -24.99
C PRO A 557 3.54 9.67 -24.04
N ASN A 558 3.16 10.01 -22.81
CA ASN A 558 4.07 10.44 -21.74
C ASN A 558 4.44 9.30 -20.78
N GLY A 559 4.02 8.06 -21.07
CA GLY A 559 4.26 6.89 -20.22
C GLY A 559 3.01 6.05 -19.99
N ILE A 560 2.98 5.38 -18.85
CA ILE A 560 1.86 4.56 -18.36
C ILE A 560 1.52 4.97 -16.92
N LEU A 561 0.30 4.63 -16.49
CA LEU A 561 -0.22 4.92 -15.17
C LEU A 561 -0.69 3.65 -14.45
N PHE A 562 -0.51 3.60 -13.13
CA PHE A 562 -1.21 2.68 -12.23
C PHE A 562 -1.88 3.49 -11.12
N LEU A 563 -3.10 3.12 -10.71
CA LEU A 563 -3.71 3.71 -9.51
C LEU A 563 -3.05 3.09 -8.28
N ALA A 564 -2.41 3.92 -7.44
CA ALA A 564 -1.60 3.47 -6.31
C ALA A 564 -2.47 3.04 -5.12
N HIS A 565 -1.92 2.18 -4.25
CA HIS A 565 -2.47 1.74 -2.95
C HIS A 565 -4.01 1.89 -2.77
N PRO A 566 -4.83 1.10 -3.47
CA PRO A 566 -6.28 1.16 -3.35
C PRO A 566 -6.73 0.76 -1.94
N LEU A 567 -7.00 1.77 -1.11
CA LEU A 567 -7.41 1.57 0.27
C LEU A 567 -8.84 1.00 0.40
N SER A 568 -9.11 0.33 1.51
CA SER A 568 -10.47 -0.11 1.89
C SER A 568 -11.20 0.92 2.77
N ALA A 569 -10.46 1.83 3.41
CA ALA A 569 -10.94 2.91 4.26
C ALA A 569 -9.94 4.08 4.22
N ALA A 570 -10.33 5.28 4.68
CA ALA A 570 -9.40 6.40 4.78
C ALA A 570 -8.25 6.07 5.75
N SER A 571 -7.03 6.47 5.40
CA SER A 571 -5.81 6.07 6.12
C SER A 571 -5.55 6.83 7.42
N GLY A 572 -6.14 8.00 7.66
CA GLY A 572 -5.92 8.79 8.88
C GLY A 572 -7.02 8.62 9.91
N GLN A 573 -6.64 8.26 11.14
CA GLN A 573 -7.56 8.24 12.29
C GLN A 573 -7.02 9.01 13.51
N ALA A 574 -5.92 9.78 13.40
CA ALA A 574 -5.27 10.40 14.56
C ALA A 574 -5.01 11.91 14.42
N ILE A 575 -4.94 12.59 15.57
CA ILE A 575 -4.71 14.04 15.76
C ILE A 575 -3.33 14.49 15.22
N GLY A 576 -2.42 13.55 14.97
CA GLY A 576 -1.05 13.81 14.53
C GLY A 576 -0.89 14.19 13.07
N ARG A 577 -1.96 14.22 12.26
CA ARG A 577 -1.88 14.57 10.84
C ARG A 577 -2.77 15.77 10.52
N ILE A 578 -2.12 16.91 10.25
CA ILE A 578 -2.74 18.15 9.74
C ILE A 578 -2.70 18.18 8.19
N GLY A 579 -2.41 17.03 7.56
CA GLY A 579 -2.30 16.83 6.10
C GLY A 579 -3.38 15.91 5.54
N PRO A 580 -3.48 15.78 4.20
CA PRO A 580 -4.58 15.12 3.51
C PRO A 580 -4.64 13.60 3.70
N ASP A 581 -5.84 13.09 3.93
CA ASP A 581 -6.15 11.66 3.96
C ASP A 581 -6.18 11.04 2.56
N ILE A 582 -5.68 9.81 2.47
CA ILE A 582 -5.86 8.97 1.28
C ILE A 582 -7.25 8.33 1.36
N VAL A 583 -8.07 8.54 0.33
CA VAL A 583 -9.44 8.01 0.28
C VAL A 583 -9.55 6.83 -0.69
N PRO A 584 -10.26 5.73 -0.35
CA PRO A 584 -10.52 4.62 -1.26
C PRO A 584 -11.01 5.06 -2.64
N TYR A 585 -10.52 4.40 -3.68
CA TYR A 585 -11.00 4.61 -5.04
C TYR A 585 -12.49 4.34 -5.17
N ALA A 586 -13.20 5.35 -5.66
CA ALA A 586 -14.62 5.29 -5.95
C ALA A 586 -14.86 4.88 -7.42
N GLU A 587 -16.11 4.54 -7.75
CA GLU A 587 -16.47 4.05 -9.08
C GLU A 587 -16.15 5.06 -10.20
N ALA A 588 -16.31 6.37 -9.96
CA ALA A 588 -16.08 7.40 -10.96
C ALA A 588 -14.61 7.47 -11.45
N PRO A 589 -13.60 7.65 -10.58
CA PRO A 589 -12.19 7.65 -11.01
C PRO A 589 -11.78 6.28 -11.57
N LEU A 590 -12.33 5.17 -11.06
CA LEU A 590 -12.09 3.85 -11.64
C LEU A 590 -12.62 3.72 -13.07
N LEU A 591 -13.78 4.29 -13.38
CA LEU A 591 -14.33 4.30 -14.75
C LEU A 591 -13.51 5.20 -15.69
N ASP A 592 -13.00 6.34 -15.21
CA ASP A 592 -12.11 7.19 -16.00
C ASP A 592 -10.79 6.48 -16.30
N ALA A 593 -10.18 5.87 -15.28
CA ALA A 593 -9.00 5.02 -15.43
C ALA A 593 -9.25 3.87 -16.40
N PHE A 594 -10.36 3.14 -16.25
CA PHE A 594 -10.74 2.03 -17.11
C PHE A 594 -10.85 2.44 -18.58
N ARG A 595 -11.40 3.64 -18.86
CA ARG A 595 -11.57 4.17 -20.22
C ARG A 595 -10.27 4.73 -20.82
N SER A 596 -9.30 5.11 -20.00
CA SER A 596 -8.00 5.59 -20.47
C SER A 596 -7.15 4.45 -21.05
N GLN A 597 -6.42 4.71 -22.13
CA GLN A 597 -5.40 3.78 -22.64
C GLN A 597 -4.11 3.80 -21.83
N HIS A 598 -3.90 4.85 -21.04
CA HIS A 598 -2.64 5.10 -20.32
C HIS A 598 -2.64 4.46 -18.93
N VAL A 599 -3.82 4.34 -18.30
CA VAL A 599 -3.94 3.66 -17.01
C VAL A 599 -4.02 2.15 -17.25
N LEU A 600 -2.99 1.40 -16.85
CA LEU A 600 -2.93 -0.03 -17.09
C LEU A 600 -3.72 -0.84 -16.05
N GLY A 601 -3.84 -0.31 -14.84
CA GLY A 601 -4.68 -0.86 -13.79
C GLY A 601 -4.29 -0.38 -12.41
N LEU A 602 -4.20 -1.30 -11.45
CA LEU A 602 -4.02 -1.00 -10.04
C LEU A 602 -2.64 -1.44 -9.54
N GLN A 603 -2.08 -0.69 -8.59
CA GLN A 603 -1.00 -1.18 -7.75
C GLN A 603 -1.59 -2.06 -6.65
N LEU A 604 -1.00 -3.24 -6.44
CA LEU A 604 -1.16 -4.01 -5.22
C LEU A 604 -0.14 -3.51 -4.21
N TRP A 605 -0.65 -2.97 -3.12
CA TRP A 605 0.13 -2.57 -1.98
C TRP A 605 0.02 -3.60 -0.87
N ASN A 606 1.17 -4.06 -0.37
CA ASN A 606 1.23 -5.09 0.67
C ASN A 606 1.43 -4.45 2.05
N GLU A 607 0.40 -3.81 2.58
CA GLU A 607 0.30 -3.55 4.02
C GLU A 607 -0.17 -4.83 4.69
N ASN A 608 0.77 -5.73 4.90
CA ASN A 608 0.51 -6.88 5.73
C ASN A 608 0.57 -6.45 7.20
N ASP A 609 -0.55 -5.93 7.72
CA ASP A 609 -0.72 -5.50 9.11
C ASP A 609 -0.46 -6.67 10.11
N HIS A 610 -0.31 -7.92 9.66
CA HIS A 610 0.15 -9.03 10.52
C HIS A 610 1.59 -8.84 11.02
N PHE A 611 2.35 -7.89 10.45
CA PHE A 611 3.69 -7.53 10.86
C PHE A 611 3.78 -6.21 11.63
N GLU A 612 2.64 -5.54 11.86
CA GLU A 612 2.58 -4.48 12.85
C GLU A 612 2.76 -5.10 14.23
N THR A 613 3.99 -5.15 14.71
CA THR A 613 4.19 -4.98 16.13
C THR A 613 3.90 -3.53 16.41
N GLU A 614 2.77 -3.24 17.06
CA GLU A 614 2.80 -2.17 18.06
C GLU A 614 4.07 -2.43 18.85
N MET A 615 5.00 -1.48 18.87
CA MET A 615 6.02 -1.54 19.90
C MET A 615 5.21 -1.70 21.17
N GLN A 616 5.24 -2.89 21.78
CA GLN A 616 4.65 -3.07 23.09
C GLN A 616 5.47 -2.13 23.92
N ASN A 617 5.00 -0.89 24.06
CA ASN A 617 5.51 0.05 25.01
C ASN A 617 5.73 -0.78 26.27
N GLY A 618 6.88 -0.69 26.93
CA GLY A 618 7.13 -1.44 28.17
C GLY A 618 5.99 -1.26 29.17
N GLU A 619 5.20 -0.18 28.98
CA GLU A 619 3.83 0.05 29.43
C GLU A 619 2.94 -1.20 29.45
N GLY A 620 2.86 -2.06 28.43
CA GLY A 620 1.97 -3.23 28.47
C GLY A 620 2.30 -4.17 29.63
N LYS A 621 3.59 -4.48 29.84
CA LYS A 621 4.03 -5.35 30.94
C LYS A 621 4.06 -4.62 32.28
N ALA A 622 4.44 -3.35 32.31
CA ALA A 622 4.45 -2.57 33.55
C ALA A 622 3.04 -2.23 34.02
N VAL A 623 2.14 -1.84 33.11
CA VAL A 623 0.71 -1.60 33.39
C VAL A 623 0.00 -2.91 33.72
N ASP A 624 0.30 -4.02 33.04
CA ASP A 624 -0.28 -5.31 33.42
C ASP A 624 0.27 -5.80 34.78
N ALA A 625 1.55 -5.59 35.08
CA ALA A 625 2.13 -5.92 36.39
C ALA A 625 1.61 -5.00 37.51
N VAL A 626 1.46 -3.70 37.25
CA VAL A 626 0.82 -2.74 38.18
C VAL A 626 -0.64 -3.09 38.35
N ARG A 627 -1.36 -3.45 37.29
CA ARG A 627 -2.76 -3.89 37.36
C ARG A 627 -2.89 -5.19 38.15
N GLU A 628 -2.02 -6.17 37.91
CA GLU A 628 -1.99 -7.45 38.64
C GLU A 628 -1.66 -7.21 40.11
N PHE A 629 -0.69 -6.35 40.43
CA PHE A 629 -0.38 -5.91 41.78
C PHE A 629 -1.56 -5.20 42.45
N ILE A 630 -2.23 -4.27 41.76
CA ILE A 630 -3.39 -3.56 42.29
C ILE A 630 -4.53 -4.54 42.60
N GLU A 631 -4.80 -5.48 41.69
CA GLU A 631 -5.87 -6.47 41.89
C GLU A 631 -5.51 -7.50 42.97
N GLU A 632 -4.25 -7.90 43.07
CA GLU A 632 -3.74 -8.74 44.17
C GLU A 632 -3.83 -8.02 45.52
N TYR A 633 -3.40 -6.75 45.58
CA TYR A 633 -3.48 -5.94 46.79
C TYR A 633 -4.93 -5.72 47.24
N LYS A 634 -5.84 -5.38 46.32
CA LYS A 634 -7.29 -5.26 46.63
C LYS A 634 -7.90 -6.57 47.11
N ARG A 635 -7.41 -7.71 46.63
CA ARG A 635 -7.88 -9.04 47.03
C ARG A 635 -7.39 -9.41 48.44
N GLU A 636 -6.15 -9.08 48.78
CA GLU A 636 -5.57 -9.34 50.10
C GLU A 636 -6.03 -8.32 51.16
N HIS A 637 -6.27 -7.09 50.73
CA HIS A 637 -6.70 -5.97 51.56
C HIS A 637 -8.00 -5.40 50.97
N PRO A 638 -9.16 -6.05 51.24
CA PRO A 638 -10.44 -5.56 50.74
C PRO A 638 -10.76 -4.18 51.32
N MET A 639 -11.17 -3.26 50.44
CA MET A 639 -11.49 -1.88 50.83
C MET A 639 -12.57 -1.86 51.93
N PRO A 640 -12.37 -1.10 53.03
CA PRO A 640 -13.37 -0.98 54.09
C PRO A 640 -14.71 -0.51 53.52
N GLN A 641 -15.82 -1.12 53.95
CA GLN A 641 -17.14 -0.72 53.47
C GLN A 641 -17.48 0.67 53.99
N ALA A 642 -17.79 1.60 53.09
CA ALA A 642 -18.19 2.94 53.45
C ALA A 642 -19.47 2.92 54.29
N SER A 643 -19.37 3.39 55.53
CA SER A 643 -20.52 3.73 56.36
C SER A 643 -20.60 5.25 56.51
N SER A 644 -21.71 5.79 57.03
CA SER A 644 -21.82 7.23 57.31
C SER A 644 -21.06 7.67 58.58
N SER A 645 -20.21 6.82 59.16
CA SER A 645 -19.48 7.12 60.39
C SER A 645 -18.10 7.72 60.11
N PHE A 646 -17.68 8.64 60.97
CA PHE A 646 -16.38 9.32 60.88
C PHE A 646 -15.21 8.33 60.95
N GLU A 647 -15.34 7.27 61.75
CA GLU A 647 -14.38 6.16 61.81
C GLU A 647 -14.19 5.48 60.45
N SER A 648 -15.27 5.21 59.70
CA SER A 648 -15.12 4.56 58.39
C SER A 648 -14.48 5.46 57.33
N LEU A 649 -14.63 6.79 57.42
CA LEU A 649 -13.91 7.72 56.55
C LEU A 649 -12.42 7.73 56.86
N ARG A 650 -12.07 7.59 58.14
CA ARG A 650 -10.68 7.48 58.58
C ARG A 650 -10.05 6.16 58.12
N GLU A 651 -10.76 5.04 58.25
CA GLU A 651 -10.30 3.73 57.75
C GLU A 651 -10.10 3.73 56.23
N ILE A 652 -10.99 4.39 55.47
CA ILE A 652 -10.84 4.55 54.01
C ILE A 652 -9.61 5.42 53.69
N SER A 653 -9.39 6.51 54.43
CA SER A 653 -8.23 7.38 54.24
C SER A 653 -6.91 6.67 54.58
N GLU A 654 -6.89 5.85 55.63
CA GLU A 654 -5.73 5.06 56.03
C GLU A 654 -5.43 3.97 54.98
N TYR A 655 -6.47 3.29 54.47
CA TYR A 655 -6.36 2.34 53.36
C TYR A 655 -5.82 2.97 52.08
N GLN A 656 -6.30 4.16 51.70
CA GLN A 656 -5.83 4.88 50.50
C GLN A 656 -4.37 5.30 50.63
N ARG A 657 -3.94 5.73 51.81
CA ARG A 657 -2.54 6.08 52.09
C ARG A 657 -1.65 4.84 51.99
N GLU A 658 -2.02 3.75 52.64
CA GLU A 658 -1.26 2.50 52.60
C GLU A 658 -1.17 1.92 51.19
N PHE A 659 -2.29 1.90 50.45
CA PHE A 659 -2.34 1.51 49.05
C PHE A 659 -1.39 2.37 48.19
N SER A 660 -1.37 3.68 48.41
CA SER A 660 -0.48 4.59 47.67
C SER A 660 0.99 4.32 47.98
N GLU A 661 1.34 4.11 49.26
CA GLU A 661 2.70 3.74 49.68
C GLU A 661 3.14 2.39 49.09
N LYS A 662 2.23 1.41 49.02
CA LYS A 662 2.51 0.08 48.46
C LYS A 662 2.66 0.08 46.95
N VAL A 663 1.84 0.86 46.25
CA VAL A 663 2.03 1.10 44.81
C VAL A 663 3.36 1.81 44.56
N LYS A 664 3.75 2.76 45.41
CA LYS A 664 5.04 3.43 45.32
C LYS A 664 6.21 2.45 45.53
N GLU A 665 6.18 1.64 46.59
CA GLU A 665 7.20 0.61 46.86
C GLU A 665 7.31 -0.40 45.71
N PHE A 666 6.18 -0.81 45.13
CA PHE A 666 6.16 -1.67 43.94
C PHE A 666 6.79 -1.00 42.71
N LEU A 667 6.54 0.29 42.49
CA LEU A 667 7.15 1.05 41.40
C LEU A 667 8.66 1.26 41.62
N ASP A 668 9.07 1.53 42.87
CA ASP A 668 10.48 1.68 43.25
C ASP A 668 11.27 0.37 42.98
N ASP A 669 10.69 -0.81 43.28
CA ASP A 669 11.27 -2.13 42.98
C ASP A 669 11.46 -2.39 41.46
N TYR A 670 10.66 -1.72 40.63
CA TYR A 670 10.80 -1.73 39.16
C TYR A 670 11.78 -0.66 38.64
N GLY A 671 12.44 0.11 39.52
CA GLY A 671 13.38 1.17 39.17
C GLY A 671 12.70 2.48 38.74
N CYS A 672 11.47 2.72 39.19
CA CYS A 672 10.70 3.93 38.87
C CYS A 672 10.60 4.86 40.09
N GLU A 673 11.45 5.88 40.16
CA GLU A 673 11.50 6.80 41.31
C GLU A 673 10.31 7.79 41.40
N ASP A 674 9.37 7.81 40.42
CA ASP A 674 8.17 8.69 40.42
C ASP A 674 6.93 8.10 39.70
N TYR A 675 5.72 8.58 40.06
CA TYR A 675 4.43 8.24 39.40
C TYR A 675 4.37 8.58 37.90
N ASN A 676 5.33 9.36 37.38
CA ASN A 676 5.47 9.67 35.97
C ASN A 676 6.01 8.49 35.12
N CYS A 677 6.35 7.35 35.71
CA CYS A 677 6.61 6.13 34.92
C CYS A 677 5.38 5.61 34.16
N ILE A 678 4.17 6.04 34.52
CA ILE A 678 2.90 5.67 33.85
C ILE A 678 2.45 6.76 32.85
N GLY A 679 3.21 7.85 32.72
CA GLY A 679 2.94 8.94 31.80
C GLY A 679 4.14 9.25 30.92
N TYR A 680 4.08 8.81 29.65
CA TYR A 680 4.93 9.27 28.55
C TYR A 680 6.40 9.57 28.92
N LYS A 681 7.21 8.56 29.20
CA LYS A 681 8.64 8.67 28.85
C LYS A 681 8.77 8.66 27.32
N ARG A 682 8.50 9.79 26.67
CA ARG A 682 8.86 10.01 25.26
C ARG A 682 10.38 9.96 25.17
N GLY A 683 10.91 8.91 24.55
CA GLY A 683 12.32 8.79 24.17
C GLY A 683 13.11 7.65 24.82
N GLU A 684 12.51 6.86 25.73
CA GLU A 684 13.21 5.66 26.23
C GLU A 684 12.92 4.45 25.32
N ILE A 685 13.91 4.13 24.49
CA ILE A 685 13.90 2.98 23.58
C ILE A 685 13.69 1.70 24.37
N ILE A 686 12.75 0.88 23.93
CA ILE A 686 12.76 -0.55 24.25
C ILE A 686 13.78 -1.16 23.30
N PRO A 687 14.96 -1.57 23.77
CA PRO A 687 15.91 -2.15 22.86
C PRO A 687 15.29 -3.46 22.37
N VAL A 688 15.28 -3.63 21.05
CA VAL A 688 14.58 -4.70 20.33
C VAL A 688 15.36 -6.02 20.47
N TYR A 689 15.81 -6.35 21.69
CA TYR A 689 16.56 -7.57 22.02
C TYR A 689 15.66 -8.80 22.20
N ASP A 690 14.34 -8.63 22.29
CA ASP A 690 13.38 -9.74 22.33
C ASP A 690 12.75 -10.05 20.96
N LEU A 691 13.51 -9.87 19.87
CA LEU A 691 13.26 -10.52 18.58
C LEU A 691 13.44 -12.06 18.64
N LYS A 692 13.57 -12.66 19.83
CA LYS A 692 13.63 -14.12 19.99
C LYS A 692 12.36 -14.79 19.46
N ASN A 693 11.27 -14.02 19.33
CA ASN A 693 10.02 -14.44 18.72
C ASN A 693 9.58 -13.51 17.58
N TRP A 694 10.44 -13.26 16.58
CA TRP A 694 9.95 -13.14 15.20
C TRP A 694 9.43 -14.51 14.73
N LYS A 695 8.49 -15.08 15.48
CA LYS A 695 7.51 -15.95 14.88
C LYS A 695 6.64 -15.00 14.08
N HIS A 696 6.36 -15.40 12.85
CA HIS A 696 5.20 -14.91 12.13
C HIS A 696 3.93 -15.34 12.87
N GLU A 697 3.75 -14.85 14.10
CA GLU A 697 2.57 -15.08 14.89
C GLU A 697 1.50 -14.21 14.26
N THR A 698 0.69 -14.87 13.44
CA THR A 698 -0.64 -14.40 13.10
C THR A 698 -1.28 -13.88 14.38
N THR A 699 -1.38 -12.57 14.56
CA THR A 699 -2.28 -12.00 15.54
C THR A 699 -3.65 -12.61 15.21
N LYS A 700 -4.13 -13.50 16.09
CA LYS A 700 -5.43 -14.19 15.92
C LYS A 700 -6.61 -13.23 16.03
N SER A 701 -6.35 -11.96 16.28
CA SER A 701 -7.31 -10.88 16.11
C SER A 701 -7.71 -10.80 14.64
N TYR A 702 -8.89 -11.33 14.34
CA TYR A 702 -9.62 -11.09 13.09
C TYR A 702 -9.99 -9.60 13.06
N ASN A 703 -8.98 -8.74 12.89
CA ASN A 703 -9.15 -7.31 12.81
C ASN A 703 -9.64 -6.99 11.39
N PRO A 704 -10.75 -6.24 11.20
CA PRO A 704 -11.18 -5.79 9.88
C PRO A 704 -10.10 -5.09 9.05
N ARG A 705 -8.97 -4.68 9.67
CA ARG A 705 -7.72 -4.23 9.02
C ARG A 705 -7.08 -5.25 8.05
N VAL A 706 -7.29 -6.57 8.21
CA VAL A 706 -6.80 -7.63 7.29
C VAL A 706 -7.40 -7.54 5.86
N ASN A 707 -8.32 -6.60 5.60
CA ASN A 707 -9.01 -6.46 4.32
C ASN A 707 -8.30 -5.61 3.25
N ARG A 708 -7.11 -5.03 3.47
CA ARG A 708 -6.48 -4.15 2.46
C ARG A 708 -6.12 -4.87 1.15
N ILE A 709 -5.40 -6.01 1.25
CA ILE A 709 -5.12 -6.89 0.09
C ILE A 709 -6.42 -7.38 -0.58
N ILE A 710 -7.44 -7.67 0.23
CA ILE A 710 -8.75 -8.14 -0.26
C ILE A 710 -9.47 -7.02 -1.04
N SER A 711 -9.35 -5.77 -0.59
CA SER A 711 -9.96 -4.60 -1.24
C SER A 711 -9.39 -4.35 -2.63
N GLY A 712 -8.06 -4.27 -2.75
CA GLY A 712 -7.38 -4.12 -4.05
C GLY A 712 -7.71 -5.25 -5.02
N LEU A 713 -7.72 -6.51 -4.55
CA LEU A 713 -8.09 -7.67 -5.37
C LEU A 713 -9.55 -7.62 -5.83
N ASN A 714 -10.49 -7.27 -4.95
CA ASN A 714 -11.91 -7.16 -5.31
C ASN A 714 -12.16 -6.03 -6.31
N MET A 715 -11.44 -4.91 -6.16
CA MET A 715 -11.50 -3.78 -7.08
C MET A 715 -10.95 -4.18 -8.45
N TRP A 716 -9.82 -4.87 -8.49
CA TRP A 716 -9.25 -5.39 -9.73
C TRP A 716 -10.20 -6.39 -10.41
N ASP A 717 -10.71 -7.39 -9.69
CA ASP A 717 -11.67 -8.36 -10.22
C ASP A 717 -12.91 -7.68 -10.81
N SER A 718 -13.37 -6.58 -10.19
CA SER A 718 -14.48 -5.77 -10.72
C SER A 718 -14.11 -5.11 -12.05
N MET A 719 -12.93 -4.50 -12.14
CA MET A 719 -12.43 -3.93 -13.40
C MET A 719 -12.20 -4.99 -14.48
N LEU A 720 -11.82 -6.21 -14.10
CA LEU A 720 -11.70 -7.33 -15.02
C LEU A 720 -13.06 -7.71 -15.63
N MET A 721 -14.11 -7.75 -14.80
CA MET A 721 -15.48 -7.98 -15.27
C MET A 721 -15.99 -6.86 -16.18
N TRP A 722 -15.69 -5.59 -15.84
CA TRP A 722 -15.97 -4.46 -16.74
C TRP A 722 -15.28 -4.62 -18.09
N GLY A 723 -14.07 -5.18 -18.09
CA GLY A 723 -13.29 -5.52 -19.27
C GLY A 723 -14.01 -6.45 -20.23
N LEU A 724 -14.90 -7.32 -19.73
CA LEU A 724 -15.72 -8.21 -20.56
C LEU A 724 -16.99 -7.54 -21.08
N ASP A 725 -17.53 -6.52 -20.41
CA ASP A 725 -18.84 -5.93 -20.73
C ASP A 725 -18.79 -5.06 -22.00
N PRO A 726 -19.49 -5.43 -23.11
CA PRO A 726 -19.63 -4.60 -24.30
C PRO A 726 -20.23 -3.23 -24.04
N ASN A 727 -21.11 -3.06 -23.05
CA ASN A 727 -21.73 -1.75 -22.79
C ASN A 727 -20.69 -0.74 -22.29
N LEU A 728 -19.70 -1.22 -21.53
CA LEU A 728 -18.58 -0.40 -21.06
C LEU A 728 -17.50 -0.26 -22.12
N THR A 729 -17.10 -1.38 -22.74
CA THR A 729 -15.98 -1.41 -23.69
C THR A 729 -16.30 -0.81 -25.07
N SER A 730 -17.54 -0.87 -25.53
CA SER A 730 -17.92 -0.33 -26.85
C SER A 730 -17.81 1.20 -26.93
N SER A 731 -17.84 1.88 -25.78
CA SER A 731 -17.67 3.34 -25.64
C SER A 731 -16.20 3.80 -25.69
N ILE A 732 -15.23 2.87 -25.65
CA ILE A 732 -13.81 3.19 -25.62
C ILE A 732 -13.29 3.28 -27.07
N ASP A 733 -12.85 4.49 -27.47
CA ASP A 733 -12.50 4.78 -28.87
C ASP A 733 -11.21 4.11 -29.36
N TRP A 734 -10.22 3.96 -28.48
CA TRP A 734 -8.92 3.34 -28.80
C TRP A 734 -8.96 1.81 -28.75
N LEU A 735 -10.00 1.22 -28.13
CA LEU A 735 -10.14 -0.22 -27.98
C LEU A 735 -10.78 -0.82 -29.26
N PRO A 736 -10.16 -1.84 -29.89
CA PRO A 736 -10.76 -2.48 -31.05
C PRO A 736 -12.16 -3.02 -30.74
N THR A 737 -13.07 -2.93 -31.72
CA THR A 737 -14.48 -3.30 -31.49
C THR A 737 -14.61 -4.76 -31.07
N GLY A 738 -15.23 -4.97 -29.90
CA GLY A 738 -15.46 -6.29 -29.32
C GLY A 738 -14.22 -6.92 -28.68
N ASP A 739 -13.06 -6.25 -28.65
CA ASP A 739 -11.95 -6.68 -27.80
C ASP A 739 -12.26 -6.28 -26.34
N PRO A 740 -11.88 -7.12 -25.36
CA PRO A 740 -12.04 -6.78 -23.96
C PRO A 740 -11.05 -5.68 -23.55
N ARG A 741 -11.45 -4.83 -22.60
CA ARG A 741 -10.52 -3.88 -21.98
C ARG A 741 -9.69 -4.62 -20.92
N ARG A 742 -8.41 -4.80 -21.23
CA ARG A 742 -7.45 -5.50 -20.36
C ARG A 742 -7.02 -4.60 -19.22
N VAL A 743 -7.19 -5.02 -17.96
CA VAL A 743 -6.73 -4.27 -16.78
C VAL A 743 -5.80 -5.15 -15.96
N PHE A 744 -4.70 -4.59 -15.45
CA PHE A 744 -3.63 -5.34 -14.80
C PHE A 744 -3.45 -4.95 -13.33
N MET A 745 -2.73 -5.79 -12.60
CA MET A 745 -2.31 -5.51 -11.23
C MET A 745 -0.80 -5.58 -11.16
N ALA A 746 -0.15 -4.57 -10.59
CA ALA A 746 1.31 -4.48 -10.41
C ALA A 746 1.68 -4.34 -8.94
N GLY A 747 2.76 -4.96 -8.47
CA GLY A 747 3.21 -4.83 -7.07
C GLY A 747 4.11 -3.62 -6.87
N GLY A 748 3.94 -2.86 -5.78
CA GLY A 748 4.92 -1.85 -5.39
C GLY A 748 4.92 -1.63 -3.88
N SER A 749 6.09 -1.30 -3.31
CA SER A 749 6.30 -1.31 -1.87
C SER A 749 5.79 -0.07 -1.14
N ASP A 750 5.81 1.10 -1.78
CA ASP A 750 5.61 2.39 -1.10
C ASP A 750 6.67 2.59 -0.01
N ALA A 751 7.90 2.13 -0.27
CA ALA A 751 8.98 2.18 0.72
C ALA A 751 9.59 3.59 0.76
N HIS A 752 9.67 4.18 1.95
CA HIS A 752 10.20 5.53 2.20
C HIS A 752 11.68 5.44 2.61
N GLY A 753 12.50 5.00 1.65
CA GLY A 753 13.88 4.59 1.92
C GLY A 753 13.99 3.20 2.55
N ASP A 754 12.91 2.65 3.10
CA ASP A 754 12.90 1.40 3.87
C ASP A 754 13.43 0.17 3.11
N TYR A 755 14.69 -0.20 3.33
CA TYR A 755 15.31 -1.41 2.78
C TYR A 755 15.14 -2.63 3.68
N ASN A 756 15.02 -2.45 5.00
CA ASN A 756 14.82 -3.55 5.95
C ASN A 756 13.34 -3.73 6.34
N TYR A 757 12.73 -2.67 6.82
CA TYR A 757 11.36 -2.67 7.31
C TYR A 757 10.73 -1.30 7.10
N LYS A 758 9.41 -1.25 6.88
CA LYS A 758 8.67 0.00 6.77
C LYS A 758 8.66 0.69 8.12
N ARG A 759 9.04 1.96 8.16
CA ARG A 759 8.92 2.80 9.34
C ARG A 759 7.60 3.56 9.24
N ASN A 760 6.76 3.44 10.27
CA ASN A 760 5.55 4.25 10.39
C ASN A 760 5.75 5.24 11.53
N GLY A 761 5.58 6.54 11.26
CA GLY A 761 5.68 7.61 12.25
C GLY A 761 6.16 8.91 11.60
N TYR A 762 5.40 10.00 11.74
CA TYR A 762 5.61 11.23 10.97
C TYR A 762 6.27 12.34 11.81
N ALA A 763 5.73 12.64 12.99
CA ALA A 763 6.08 13.87 13.72
C ALA A 763 6.82 13.65 15.06
N VAL A 764 6.69 12.47 15.69
CA VAL A 764 7.20 12.21 17.06
C VAL A 764 8.15 11.02 17.15
N GLY A 765 8.62 10.50 16.01
CA GLY A 765 9.46 9.31 15.90
C GLY A 765 8.69 8.06 15.44
N LEU A 766 9.39 6.92 15.42
CA LEU A 766 8.88 5.61 15.03
C LEU A 766 7.72 5.16 15.92
N GLU A 767 6.51 5.07 15.34
CA GLU A 767 5.29 4.58 15.99
C GLU A 767 5.12 3.06 15.80
N THR A 768 5.25 2.56 14.57
CA THR A 768 5.16 1.13 14.25
C THR A 768 6.16 0.73 13.16
N ILE A 769 6.43 -0.58 13.07
CA ILE A 769 7.27 -1.16 12.01
C ILE A 769 6.40 -2.12 11.18
N GLY A 770 6.51 -2.07 9.85
CA GLY A 770 5.77 -2.92 8.91
C GLY A 770 6.64 -3.63 7.86
N ASP A 771 6.01 -4.45 7.01
CA ASP A 771 6.66 -5.25 5.94
C ASP A 771 6.65 -4.56 4.56
N GLY A 772 6.46 -3.24 4.53
CA GLY A 772 6.43 -2.42 3.31
C GLY A 772 7.81 -2.05 2.76
N ALA A 773 8.85 -2.85 3.01
CA ALA A 773 10.20 -2.58 2.54
C ALA A 773 10.34 -2.77 1.02
N MET A 774 11.36 -2.14 0.43
CA MET A 774 11.64 -2.23 -1.00
C MET A 774 11.69 -3.68 -1.47
N GLY A 775 10.91 -3.98 -2.52
CA GLY A 775 10.84 -5.31 -3.11
C GLY A 775 10.12 -6.38 -2.29
N SER A 776 9.38 -6.03 -1.23
CA SER A 776 8.46 -6.96 -0.53
C SER A 776 7.33 -7.39 -1.47
N PRO A 777 6.37 -6.52 -1.86
CA PRO A 777 5.59 -6.73 -3.08
C PRO A 777 6.45 -6.38 -4.30
N ARG A 778 6.56 -7.32 -5.24
CA ARG A 778 7.38 -7.13 -6.44
C ARG A 778 6.74 -7.72 -7.67
N ASN A 779 7.18 -7.22 -8.81
CA ASN A 779 6.81 -7.73 -10.12
C ASN A 779 7.89 -8.67 -10.63
N LEU A 780 7.50 -9.70 -11.38
CA LEU A 780 8.40 -10.40 -12.28
C LEU A 780 7.90 -10.19 -13.72
N VAL A 781 8.67 -9.42 -14.50
CA VAL A 781 8.31 -8.91 -15.82
C VAL A 781 9.02 -9.68 -16.92
N PHE A 782 8.29 -10.15 -17.92
CA PHE A 782 8.84 -10.75 -19.13
C PHE A 782 9.09 -9.67 -20.18
N ALA A 783 10.33 -9.16 -20.24
CA ALA A 783 10.72 -8.04 -21.10
C ALA A 783 11.59 -8.47 -22.30
N GLY A 784 11.73 -9.78 -22.53
CA GLY A 784 12.62 -10.33 -23.55
C GLY A 784 14.11 -10.25 -23.14
N PRO A 785 15.04 -10.47 -24.08
CA PRO A 785 16.47 -10.23 -23.82
C PRO A 785 16.75 -8.75 -23.50
N PRO A 786 17.75 -8.43 -22.67
CA PRO A 786 18.07 -7.04 -22.35
C PRO A 786 18.63 -6.31 -23.58
N GLN A 787 18.20 -5.06 -23.80
CA GLN A 787 18.55 -4.25 -24.97
C GLN A 787 19.39 -3.01 -24.64
N GLY A 788 19.70 -2.75 -23.36
CA GLY A 788 20.51 -1.60 -22.96
C GLY A 788 21.97 -1.71 -23.42
N ALA A 789 22.69 -0.58 -23.38
CA ALA A 789 24.12 -0.58 -23.66
C ALA A 789 24.86 -1.44 -22.63
N ALA A 790 25.80 -2.26 -23.09
CA ALA A 790 26.58 -3.11 -22.20
C ALA A 790 27.41 -2.25 -21.22
N ILE A 791 27.33 -2.57 -19.93
CA ILE A 791 28.06 -1.88 -18.86
C ILE A 791 29.22 -2.79 -18.45
N THR A 792 30.45 -2.30 -18.62
CA THR A 792 31.66 -3.01 -18.22
C THR A 792 32.31 -2.38 -16.99
N ALA A 793 32.52 -3.16 -15.94
CA ALA A 793 33.32 -2.74 -14.79
C ALA A 793 33.81 -3.93 -13.96
N GLY A 794 34.96 -3.73 -13.30
CA GLY A 794 35.69 -4.80 -12.62
C GLY A 794 36.02 -5.99 -13.55
N GLY A 795 36.22 -5.72 -14.85
CA GLY A 795 36.46 -6.74 -15.87
C GLY A 795 35.23 -7.59 -16.26
N ARG A 796 34.01 -7.17 -15.89
CA ARG A 796 32.75 -7.87 -16.22
C ARG A 796 31.85 -6.99 -17.05
N THR A 797 31.09 -7.61 -17.95
CA THR A 797 30.15 -6.92 -18.82
C THR A 797 28.73 -7.45 -18.61
N GLY A 798 27.81 -6.59 -18.17
CA GLY A 798 26.38 -6.87 -18.06
C GLY A 798 25.58 -6.04 -19.06
N THR A 799 24.38 -6.52 -19.43
CA THR A 799 23.46 -5.77 -20.30
C THR A 799 22.20 -5.45 -19.49
N PRO A 800 21.94 -4.17 -19.19
CA PRO A 800 20.77 -3.79 -18.42
C PRO A 800 19.49 -3.94 -19.26
N VAL A 801 18.37 -4.18 -18.57
CA VAL A 801 17.03 -4.07 -19.18
C VAL A 801 16.66 -2.59 -19.29
N GLY A 802 16.14 -2.15 -20.44
CA GLY A 802 15.74 -0.76 -20.63
C GLY A 802 14.37 -0.43 -20.04
N GLN A 803 14.16 0.82 -19.59
CA GLN A 803 12.87 1.31 -19.09
C GLN A 803 11.73 1.06 -20.07
N LYS A 804 11.93 1.38 -21.36
CA LYS A 804 10.95 1.11 -22.41
C LYS A 804 10.58 -0.36 -22.52
N GLN A 805 11.54 -1.30 -22.37
CA GLN A 805 11.24 -2.74 -22.41
C GLN A 805 10.33 -3.15 -21.25
N ILE A 806 10.56 -2.59 -20.06
CA ILE A 806 9.75 -2.83 -18.87
C ILE A 806 8.34 -2.23 -19.04
N VAL A 807 8.25 -0.97 -19.49
CA VAL A 807 6.97 -0.27 -19.73
C VAL A 807 6.14 -0.97 -20.81
N ASP A 808 6.76 -1.41 -21.91
CA ASP A 808 6.06 -2.16 -22.96
C ASP A 808 5.56 -3.52 -22.43
N ALA A 809 6.36 -4.23 -21.63
CA ALA A 809 5.93 -5.47 -21.00
C ALA A 809 4.76 -5.27 -20.03
N PHE A 810 4.73 -4.15 -19.30
CA PHE A 810 3.57 -3.75 -18.49
C PHE A 810 2.33 -3.48 -19.37
N ARG A 811 2.47 -2.75 -20.49
CA ARG A 811 1.36 -2.50 -21.44
C ARG A 811 0.77 -3.79 -22.01
N ASP A 812 1.62 -4.77 -22.23
CA ASP A 812 1.22 -6.07 -22.77
C ASP A 812 0.59 -7.00 -21.71
N GLY A 813 0.75 -6.70 -20.43
CA GLY A 813 0.31 -7.57 -19.33
C GLY A 813 1.25 -8.75 -19.08
N ASN A 814 2.48 -8.69 -19.59
CA ASN A 814 3.49 -9.76 -19.55
C ASN A 814 4.27 -9.76 -18.22
N PHE A 815 3.58 -9.67 -17.09
CA PHE A 815 4.19 -9.65 -15.76
C PHE A 815 3.31 -10.30 -14.71
N ILE A 816 3.90 -10.66 -13.57
CA ILE A 816 3.21 -11.20 -12.39
C ILE A 816 3.53 -10.37 -11.16
N VAL A 817 2.63 -10.39 -10.19
CA VAL A 817 2.86 -9.86 -8.85
C VAL A 817 3.17 -11.01 -7.91
N THR A 818 4.21 -10.88 -7.09
CA THR A 818 4.71 -11.96 -6.22
C THR A 818 5.44 -11.39 -5.01
N ASP A 819 5.38 -12.10 -3.90
CA ASP A 819 6.22 -11.92 -2.70
C ASP A 819 7.35 -12.96 -2.61
N GLY A 820 7.45 -13.89 -3.57
CA GLY A 820 8.49 -14.92 -3.59
C GLY A 820 8.27 -16.00 -4.66
N PRO A 821 7.33 -16.96 -4.46
CA PRO A 821 7.00 -17.96 -5.47
C PRO A 821 6.42 -17.34 -6.73
N ILE A 822 6.73 -17.92 -7.89
CA ILE A 822 6.33 -17.36 -9.18
C ILE A 822 5.41 -18.33 -9.91
N ILE A 823 4.47 -17.77 -10.67
CA ILE A 823 3.51 -18.48 -11.50
C ILE A 823 3.37 -17.75 -12.83
N ARG A 824 3.19 -18.46 -13.94
CA ARG A 824 2.82 -17.87 -15.22
C ARG A 824 1.82 -18.76 -15.94
N MET A 825 1.08 -18.16 -16.87
CA MET A 825 0.15 -18.86 -17.73
C MET A 825 0.34 -18.52 -19.19
N ALA A 826 0.03 -19.48 -20.07
CA ALA A 826 -0.08 -19.27 -21.49
C ALA A 826 -1.19 -20.16 -22.08
N TYR A 827 -1.87 -19.67 -23.11
CA TYR A 827 -2.77 -20.47 -23.92
C TYR A 827 -1.97 -21.19 -25.01
N ASP A 828 -1.98 -22.52 -24.94
CA ASP A 828 -1.18 -23.46 -25.72
C ASP A 828 -1.75 -23.60 -27.14
N LYS A 829 -1.54 -22.55 -27.93
CA LYS A 829 -2.14 -22.38 -29.25
C LYS A 829 -1.63 -23.43 -30.23
N ASN A 830 -0.36 -23.80 -30.13
CA ASN A 830 0.28 -24.79 -31.00
C ASN A 830 0.12 -26.24 -30.48
N ARG A 831 -0.44 -26.42 -29.27
CA ARG A 831 -0.71 -27.70 -28.61
C ARG A 831 0.52 -28.54 -28.27
N ASN A 832 1.70 -27.94 -28.20
CA ASN A 832 2.96 -28.65 -27.97
C ASN A 832 3.26 -28.92 -26.48
N GLY A 833 2.46 -28.35 -25.57
CA GLY A 833 2.61 -28.54 -24.12
C GLY A 833 3.81 -27.82 -23.50
N LYS A 834 4.39 -26.84 -24.18
CA LYS A 834 5.51 -26.01 -23.73
C LYS A 834 5.13 -24.54 -23.85
N ILE A 835 5.51 -23.71 -22.88
CA ILE A 835 5.29 -22.27 -22.98
C ILE A 835 6.38 -21.65 -23.85
N ASP A 836 6.02 -21.24 -25.07
CA ASP A 836 6.94 -20.62 -26.04
C ASP A 836 6.31 -19.45 -26.83
N SER A 837 7.02 -18.95 -27.85
CA SER A 837 6.57 -17.81 -28.67
C SER A 837 5.38 -18.13 -29.59
N GLY A 838 5.03 -19.42 -29.76
CA GLY A 838 3.84 -19.85 -30.49
C GLY A 838 2.55 -19.71 -29.68
N ASP A 839 2.66 -19.49 -28.37
CA ASP A 839 1.54 -19.39 -27.44
C ASP A 839 1.09 -17.95 -27.20
N ILE A 840 -0.13 -17.81 -26.68
CA ILE A 840 -0.63 -16.52 -26.22
C ILE A 840 -0.32 -16.42 -24.72
N GLN A 841 0.62 -15.55 -24.37
CA GLN A 841 1.03 -15.31 -22.98
C GLN A 841 -0.10 -14.61 -22.18
N MET A 842 0.02 -14.63 -20.86
CA MET A 842 -0.78 -13.79 -19.95
C MET A 842 -0.76 -12.31 -20.39
N GLY A 843 -1.90 -11.62 -20.24
CA GLY A 843 -2.14 -10.30 -20.83
C GLY A 843 -2.67 -10.33 -22.28
N GLY A 844 -2.58 -11.48 -22.97
CA GLY A 844 -3.07 -11.64 -24.34
C GLY A 844 -4.58 -11.90 -24.46
N VAL A 845 -5.08 -11.78 -25.70
CA VAL A 845 -6.48 -12.07 -26.08
C VAL A 845 -6.52 -13.25 -27.05
N VAL A 846 -7.21 -14.32 -26.65
CA VAL A 846 -7.52 -15.50 -27.44
C VAL A 846 -8.82 -15.27 -28.22
N ARG A 847 -8.75 -15.41 -29.55
CA ARG A 847 -9.91 -15.32 -30.44
C ARG A 847 -10.29 -16.70 -30.94
N THR A 848 -11.51 -17.15 -30.64
CA THR A 848 -11.99 -18.48 -31.02
C THR A 848 -12.83 -18.39 -32.28
N THR A 849 -12.28 -18.79 -33.43
CA THR A 849 -12.95 -18.57 -34.73
C THR A 849 -13.72 -19.77 -35.27
N ARG A 850 -13.63 -20.95 -34.63
CA ARG A 850 -14.35 -22.18 -35.02
C ARG A 850 -14.49 -23.14 -33.83
N LEU A 851 -15.67 -23.22 -33.20
CA LEU A 851 -15.92 -24.26 -32.20
C LEU A 851 -16.52 -25.53 -32.83
N THR A 852 -15.68 -26.54 -33.08
CA THR A 852 -16.06 -27.92 -32.77
C THR A 852 -15.65 -28.13 -31.30
N ARG A 853 -16.59 -28.06 -30.34
CA ARG A 853 -16.37 -28.27 -28.87
C ARG A 853 -14.94 -27.93 -28.41
N SER A 854 -14.51 -26.68 -28.57
CA SER A 854 -13.09 -26.37 -28.38
C SER A 854 -12.77 -26.20 -26.91
N ILE A 855 -12.22 -27.27 -26.35
CA ILE A 855 -11.50 -27.26 -25.09
C ILE A 855 -10.28 -26.34 -25.21
N TYR A 856 -10.11 -25.40 -24.28
CA TYR A 856 -8.99 -24.46 -24.26
C TYR A 856 -7.79 -25.05 -23.50
N PRO A 857 -6.68 -25.36 -24.17
CA PRO A 857 -5.48 -25.84 -23.50
C PRO A 857 -4.74 -24.66 -22.84
N LEU A 858 -4.72 -24.64 -21.52
CA LEU A 858 -4.01 -23.68 -20.70
C LEU A 858 -2.76 -24.36 -20.11
N LEU A 859 -1.62 -23.70 -20.20
CA LEU A 859 -0.38 -24.10 -19.52
C LEU A 859 -0.19 -23.23 -18.29
N VAL A 860 0.04 -23.86 -17.15
CA VAL A 860 0.32 -23.20 -15.87
C VAL A 860 1.67 -23.70 -15.37
N GLU A 861 2.65 -22.80 -15.31
CA GLU A 861 3.99 -23.09 -14.80
C GLU A 861 4.22 -22.33 -13.50
N TRP A 862 4.84 -22.99 -12.51
CA TRP A 862 5.22 -22.37 -11.25
C TRP A 862 6.63 -22.75 -10.85
N LYS A 863 7.28 -21.89 -10.05
CA LYS A 863 8.55 -22.16 -9.38
C LYS A 863 8.57 -21.52 -7.99
N SER A 864 9.27 -22.15 -7.06
CA SER A 864 9.50 -21.69 -5.70
C SER A 864 10.90 -22.12 -5.24
N THR A 865 11.37 -21.60 -4.12
CA THR A 865 12.65 -21.92 -3.51
C THR A 865 12.46 -22.51 -2.12
N PRO A 866 13.48 -23.15 -1.53
CA PRO A 866 13.44 -23.58 -0.13
C PRO A 866 13.06 -22.46 0.85
N GLU A 867 13.52 -21.23 0.60
CA GLU A 867 13.19 -20.01 1.35
C GLU A 867 11.67 -19.81 1.42
N PHE A 868 10.98 -19.80 0.27
CA PHE A 868 9.52 -19.61 0.23
C PHE A 868 8.72 -20.88 0.49
N GLY A 869 9.37 -22.04 0.52
CA GLY A 869 8.71 -23.33 0.73
C GLY A 869 7.96 -23.85 -0.50
N ARG A 870 7.32 -25.01 -0.34
CA ARG A 870 6.62 -25.70 -1.44
C ARG A 870 5.27 -25.06 -1.75
N VAL A 871 4.99 -24.83 -3.03
CA VAL A 871 3.65 -24.57 -3.56
C VAL A 871 2.76 -25.77 -3.27
N LYS A 872 1.62 -25.51 -2.62
CA LYS A 872 0.65 -26.55 -2.27
C LYS A 872 -0.51 -26.57 -3.27
N ASN A 873 -1.05 -25.40 -3.56
CA ASN A 873 -2.26 -25.24 -4.35
C ASN A 873 -2.09 -24.06 -5.31
N ILE A 874 -2.66 -24.20 -6.50
CA ILE A 874 -2.84 -23.09 -7.45
C ILE A 874 -4.32 -22.96 -7.71
N LYS A 875 -4.89 -21.80 -7.42
CA LYS A 875 -6.29 -21.47 -7.70
C LYS A 875 -6.38 -20.80 -9.06
N LEU A 876 -7.31 -21.24 -9.90
CA LEU A 876 -7.71 -20.48 -11.08
C LEU A 876 -8.97 -19.69 -10.77
N VAL A 877 -8.97 -18.43 -11.19
CA VAL A 877 -10.11 -17.51 -11.08
C VAL A 877 -10.56 -17.18 -12.49
N LEU A 878 -11.86 -17.36 -12.73
CA LEU A 878 -12.47 -17.18 -14.04
C LEU A 878 -13.57 -16.14 -13.93
N GLY A 879 -13.54 -15.14 -14.80
CA GLY A 879 -14.68 -14.26 -15.01
C GLY A 879 -15.31 -14.57 -16.35
N VAL A 880 -16.63 -14.66 -16.38
CA VAL A 880 -17.39 -15.02 -17.59
C VAL A 880 -18.51 -14.02 -17.84
N TYR A 881 -18.77 -13.77 -19.12
CA TYR A 881 -19.77 -12.81 -19.58
C TYR A 881 -20.51 -13.35 -20.80
N ALA A 882 -21.83 -13.15 -20.85
CA ALA A 882 -22.68 -13.43 -22.01
C ALA A 882 -23.48 -12.18 -22.35
N ASP A 883 -23.59 -11.85 -23.64
CA ASP A 883 -24.31 -10.67 -24.12
C ASP A 883 -25.81 -10.76 -23.76
N GLU A 884 -26.37 -11.97 -23.68
CA GLU A 884 -27.75 -12.23 -23.23
C GLU A 884 -27.97 -11.89 -21.74
N TYR A 885 -26.91 -11.95 -20.93
CA TYR A 885 -26.96 -11.72 -19.49
C TYR A 885 -25.92 -10.69 -19.04
N SER A 886 -26.34 -9.43 -19.05
CA SER A 886 -25.46 -8.28 -18.80
C SER A 886 -24.82 -8.19 -17.41
N GLU A 887 -25.22 -9.03 -16.44
CA GLU A 887 -24.73 -8.91 -15.06
C GLU A 887 -23.33 -9.50 -14.84
N GLY A 888 -22.86 -10.40 -15.72
CA GLY A 888 -21.54 -11.04 -15.61
C GLY A 888 -21.36 -11.87 -14.32
N TRP A 889 -20.44 -12.83 -14.32
CA TRP A 889 -20.23 -13.69 -13.14
C TRP A 889 -18.75 -14.02 -12.89
N LEU A 890 -18.40 -14.17 -11.60
CA LEU A 890 -17.07 -14.56 -11.15
C LEU A 890 -17.11 -15.96 -10.52
N TYR A 891 -16.28 -16.87 -11.03
CA TYR A 891 -16.15 -18.24 -10.54
C TYR A 891 -14.83 -18.39 -9.79
N ARG A 892 -14.91 -18.89 -8.55
CA ARG A 892 -13.75 -19.12 -7.68
C ARG A 892 -13.86 -20.47 -6.98
N ALA A 893 -12.77 -21.23 -6.97
CA ALA A 893 -12.68 -22.46 -6.18
C ALA A 893 -12.75 -22.13 -4.67
N GLY A 894 -13.92 -22.34 -4.06
CA GLY A 894 -14.17 -22.24 -2.62
C GLY A 894 -13.92 -23.56 -1.89
N GLN A 895 -13.49 -23.47 -0.64
CA GLN A 895 -13.63 -24.59 0.31
C GLN A 895 -15.12 -24.69 0.69
N PRO A 896 -15.74 -25.89 0.69
CA PRO A 896 -17.12 -26.02 1.11
C PRO A 896 -17.27 -25.53 2.57
N THR A 897 -17.95 -24.41 2.76
CA THR A 897 -18.28 -23.91 4.10
C THR A 897 -19.34 -24.81 4.72
N GLN A 898 -19.16 -25.25 5.96
CA GLN A 898 -20.01 -26.23 6.65
C GLN A 898 -21.46 -25.77 6.98
N GLY A 899 -22.00 -24.74 6.33
CA GLY A 899 -23.30 -24.15 6.66
C GLY A 899 -24.24 -24.02 5.47
N GLY A 900 -25.05 -25.05 5.20
CA GLY A 900 -26.24 -25.01 4.34
C GLY A 900 -25.96 -25.16 2.83
N LEU A 901 -26.27 -26.33 2.27
CA LEU A 901 -26.17 -26.60 0.83
C LEU A 901 -27.45 -26.17 0.12
N THR A 902 -27.32 -25.30 -0.88
CA THR A 902 -28.42 -24.89 -1.78
C THR A 902 -28.16 -25.52 -3.14
N ALA A 903 -28.92 -26.55 -3.52
CA ALA A 903 -28.78 -27.15 -4.83
C ALA A 903 -29.38 -26.24 -5.91
N TRP A 904 -28.80 -26.21 -7.09
CA TRP A 904 -29.33 -25.45 -8.22
C TRP A 904 -29.83 -26.41 -9.28
N LYS A 905 -31.02 -26.23 -9.84
CA LYS A 905 -31.55 -27.17 -10.85
C LYS A 905 -31.96 -26.42 -12.11
N GLU A 906 -31.41 -26.83 -13.25
CA GLU A 906 -31.86 -26.35 -14.54
C GLU A 906 -33.28 -26.85 -14.79
N ILE A 907 -34.23 -25.95 -15.05
CA ILE A 907 -35.64 -26.35 -15.27
C ILE A 907 -35.77 -27.23 -16.51
N ALA A 908 -35.08 -26.88 -17.59
CA ALA A 908 -35.22 -27.55 -18.88
C ALA A 908 -34.68 -28.98 -18.88
N THR A 909 -33.51 -29.21 -18.27
CA THR A 909 -32.83 -30.52 -18.31
C THR A 909 -32.99 -31.31 -17.01
N GLY A 910 -33.45 -30.68 -15.95
CA GLY A 910 -33.44 -31.24 -14.60
C GLY A 910 -32.05 -31.43 -14.00
N ARG A 911 -30.99 -30.93 -14.66
CA ARG A 911 -29.61 -31.05 -14.21
C ARG A 911 -29.39 -30.25 -12.92
N THR A 912 -28.95 -30.93 -11.87
CA THR A 912 -28.56 -30.30 -10.61
C THR A 912 -27.10 -29.85 -10.65
N LEU A 913 -26.84 -28.59 -10.35
CA LEU A 913 -25.55 -28.00 -10.02
C LEU A 913 -25.47 -27.89 -8.49
N ASP A 914 -24.56 -28.62 -7.85
CA ASP A 914 -24.41 -28.68 -6.38
C ASP A 914 -23.61 -27.49 -5.80
N ALA A 915 -24.25 -26.36 -5.46
CA ALA A 915 -23.51 -25.16 -5.05
C ALA A 915 -23.63 -24.86 -3.54
N SER A 916 -22.52 -24.43 -2.94
CA SER A 916 -22.54 -23.67 -1.69
C SER A 916 -22.68 -22.18 -2.04
N LEU A 917 -23.81 -21.57 -1.71
CA LEU A 917 -24.02 -20.13 -1.87
C LEU A 917 -24.68 -19.54 -0.62
N HIS A 918 -24.08 -18.45 -0.12
CA HIS A 918 -24.71 -17.54 0.82
C HIS A 918 -25.71 -16.63 0.07
N ASP A 919 -26.92 -16.48 0.61
CA ASP A 919 -28.02 -15.68 0.05
C ASP A 919 -27.73 -14.17 0.24
N PHE A 920 -26.99 -13.55 -0.68
CA PHE A 920 -26.80 -12.09 -0.72
C PHE A 920 -27.61 -11.49 -1.87
N ARG A 921 -28.64 -10.71 -1.55
CA ARG A 921 -29.46 -9.99 -2.54
C ARG A 921 -28.62 -8.86 -3.17
N GLY A 922 -28.47 -8.91 -4.49
CA GLY A 922 -27.60 -8.01 -5.26
C GLY A 922 -28.17 -6.60 -5.42
N GLN A 923 -27.32 -5.61 -5.19
CA GLN A 923 -27.34 -4.35 -5.92
C GLN A 923 -26.22 -4.44 -6.96
N ARG A 924 -26.50 -4.04 -8.22
CA ARG A 924 -25.49 -3.88 -9.27
C ARG A 924 -24.24 -3.22 -8.67
N GLY A 925 -23.09 -3.86 -8.84
CA GLY A 925 -21.79 -3.25 -8.56
C GLY A 925 -21.30 -3.27 -7.11
N LYS A 926 -21.98 -3.89 -6.13
CA LYS A 926 -21.47 -3.88 -4.74
C LYS A 926 -21.07 -5.21 -4.12
N ARG A 927 -21.58 -6.37 -4.54
CA ARG A 927 -21.06 -7.68 -4.10
C ARG A 927 -21.25 -8.75 -5.17
N HIS A 928 -20.15 -9.22 -5.72
CA HIS A 928 -20.10 -10.35 -6.66
C HIS A 928 -20.48 -11.63 -5.93
N LEU A 929 -21.33 -12.44 -6.55
CA LEU A 929 -21.61 -13.80 -6.10
C LEU A 929 -20.45 -14.68 -6.57
N ASN A 930 -19.60 -15.12 -5.65
CA ASN A 930 -18.60 -16.14 -5.93
C ASN A 930 -19.33 -17.46 -6.19
N PHE A 931 -19.26 -17.99 -7.41
CA PHE A 931 -19.69 -19.37 -7.65
C PHE A 931 -18.54 -20.33 -7.34
N THR A 932 -18.81 -21.28 -6.44
CA THR A 932 -17.98 -22.45 -6.20
C THR A 932 -18.36 -23.52 -7.24
N ASP A 933 -17.37 -24.15 -7.90
CA ASP A 933 -17.62 -25.21 -8.88
C ASP A 933 -18.47 -26.34 -8.27
N PRO A 934 -19.67 -26.63 -8.82
CA PRO A 934 -20.64 -27.56 -8.23
C PRO A 934 -20.45 -29.04 -8.59
N THR A 935 -19.46 -29.43 -9.40
CA THR A 935 -19.31 -30.87 -9.71
C THR A 935 -18.33 -31.51 -8.73
N ASN A 936 -18.74 -32.63 -8.12
CA ASN A 936 -17.95 -33.42 -7.17
C ASN A 936 -16.67 -34.05 -7.80
N ASN A 937 -16.27 -33.61 -9.01
CA ASN A 937 -15.11 -34.04 -9.78
C ASN A 937 -14.24 -32.89 -10.35
N SER A 938 -14.52 -31.61 -10.11
CA SER A 938 -13.67 -30.52 -10.61
C SER A 938 -13.46 -29.42 -9.57
N VAL A 939 -12.30 -29.47 -8.93
CA VAL A 939 -11.71 -28.27 -8.36
C VAL A 939 -10.82 -27.69 -9.45
N LEU A 940 -11.01 -26.45 -9.92
CA LEU A 940 -9.94 -25.71 -10.61
C LEU A 940 -8.88 -25.21 -9.60
N THR A 941 -8.55 -26.08 -8.64
CA THR A 941 -7.38 -25.99 -7.80
C THR A 941 -6.45 -27.09 -8.25
N LEU A 942 -5.28 -26.71 -8.71
CA LEU A 942 -4.23 -27.67 -8.98
C LEU A 942 -3.60 -28.05 -7.66
N ASN A 943 -3.94 -29.23 -7.16
CA ASN A 943 -3.24 -29.84 -6.04
C ASN A 943 -1.83 -30.21 -6.50
N ILE A 944 -0.84 -29.54 -5.94
CA ILE A 944 0.57 -29.73 -6.28
C ILE A 944 1.11 -30.87 -5.42
N SER A 945 1.66 -31.90 -6.08
CA SER A 945 2.28 -32.99 -5.34
C SER A 945 3.53 -32.48 -4.60
N PRO A 946 3.94 -33.10 -3.49
CA PRO A 946 5.17 -32.73 -2.80
C PRO A 946 6.42 -32.73 -3.68
N SER A 947 6.49 -33.60 -4.70
CA SER A 947 7.60 -33.66 -5.67
C SER A 947 7.60 -32.50 -6.67
N GLN A 948 6.44 -31.90 -6.94
CA GLN A 948 6.29 -30.73 -7.80
C GLN A 948 6.24 -29.41 -7.02
N GLY A 949 6.34 -29.47 -5.68
CA GLY A 949 6.13 -28.31 -4.81
C GLY A 949 7.07 -27.13 -5.07
N TYR A 950 8.28 -27.37 -5.59
CA TYR A 950 9.22 -26.28 -5.92
C TYR A 950 9.18 -25.87 -7.39
N SER A 951 8.66 -26.71 -8.28
CA SER A 951 8.50 -26.35 -9.69
C SER A 951 7.60 -27.34 -10.41
N GLY A 952 6.82 -26.86 -11.37
CA GLY A 952 6.09 -27.74 -12.27
C GLY A 952 5.43 -26.98 -13.41
N LEU A 953 4.95 -27.77 -14.38
CA LEU A 953 4.15 -27.33 -15.50
C LEU A 953 2.94 -28.26 -15.58
N ARG A 954 1.74 -27.69 -15.63
CA ARG A 954 0.50 -28.44 -15.86
C ARG A 954 -0.22 -27.88 -17.07
N ARG A 955 -0.73 -28.82 -17.87
CA ARG A 955 -1.68 -28.54 -18.93
C ARG A 955 -3.09 -28.78 -18.39
N ILE A 956 -3.94 -27.80 -18.56
CA ILE A 956 -5.32 -27.79 -18.08
C ILE A 956 -6.21 -27.55 -19.29
N PHE A 957 -7.36 -28.20 -19.30
CA PHE A 957 -8.32 -28.13 -20.37
C PHE A 957 -9.56 -27.45 -19.81
N ILE A 958 -9.84 -26.23 -20.28
CA ILE A 958 -11.00 -25.45 -19.85
C ILE A 958 -12.08 -25.58 -20.92
N ASP A 959 -13.23 -26.12 -20.57
CA ASP A 959 -14.40 -26.19 -21.44
C ASP A 959 -15.39 -25.06 -21.05
N PRO A 960 -15.61 -24.03 -21.89
CA PRO A 960 -16.56 -22.96 -21.60
C PRO A 960 -17.99 -23.44 -21.33
N PHE A 961 -18.37 -24.62 -21.84
CA PHE A 961 -19.69 -25.21 -21.59
C PHE A 961 -19.88 -25.67 -20.14
N GLU A 962 -18.80 -25.75 -19.35
CA GLU A 962 -18.84 -26.05 -17.91
C GLU A 962 -19.14 -24.81 -17.06
N PHE A 963 -19.13 -23.61 -17.65
CA PHE A 963 -19.37 -22.34 -16.97
C PHE A 963 -20.58 -21.60 -17.55
N PRO A 964 -21.78 -22.23 -17.60
CA PRO A 964 -22.95 -21.60 -18.18
C PRO A 964 -23.41 -20.40 -17.33
N ILE A 965 -23.89 -19.37 -18.01
CA ILE A 965 -24.52 -18.20 -17.40
C ILE A 965 -26.03 -18.35 -17.52
N ALA A 966 -26.78 -18.10 -16.45
CA ALA A 966 -28.24 -18.21 -16.45
C ALA A 966 -28.87 -17.17 -15.52
N THR A 967 -30.14 -16.85 -15.75
CA THR A 967 -30.97 -16.08 -14.82
C THR A 967 -31.60 -16.97 -13.76
N LEU A 968 -31.66 -16.46 -12.53
CA LEU A 968 -32.44 -17.07 -11.46
C LEU A 968 -33.91 -17.12 -11.89
N ALA A 969 -34.51 -18.31 -11.95
CA ALA A 969 -35.97 -18.38 -11.97
C ALA A 969 -36.46 -17.98 -10.56
N GLU A 970 -37.62 -17.31 -10.46
CA GLU A 970 -38.17 -16.81 -9.19
C GLU A 970 -38.03 -17.81 -8.04
N ARG A 971 -37.79 -17.28 -6.83
CA ARG A 971 -37.52 -18.03 -5.60
C ARG A 971 -38.68 -19.02 -5.32
N ILE A 972 -38.55 -20.26 -5.75
CA ILE A 972 -39.50 -21.31 -5.39
C ILE A 972 -39.30 -21.59 -3.89
N GLU A 973 -40.37 -21.36 -3.13
CA GLU A 973 -40.42 -21.69 -1.72
C GLU A 973 -40.08 -23.17 -1.53
N THR A 974 -39.34 -23.45 -0.46
CA THR A 974 -39.04 -24.78 0.08
C THR A 974 -40.19 -25.75 -0.16
N GLU A 975 -40.07 -26.65 -1.15
CA GLU A 975 -40.90 -27.84 -1.22
C GLU A 975 -40.49 -28.75 -0.05
N ARG A 976 -41.07 -28.47 1.12
CA ARG A 976 -40.93 -29.27 2.35
C ARG A 976 -41.19 -30.76 2.07
N ALA A 977 -42.04 -31.05 1.08
CA ALA A 977 -42.40 -32.39 0.61
C ALA A 977 -41.22 -33.19 0.03
N LEU A 978 -40.25 -32.56 -0.67
CA LEU A 978 -39.08 -33.26 -1.21
C LEU A 978 -38.06 -33.62 -0.12
N CYS A 979 -37.92 -32.76 0.91
CA CYS A 979 -37.12 -33.06 2.09
C CYS A 979 -37.73 -34.20 2.93
N ASP A 980 -39.06 -34.24 3.05
CA ASP A 980 -39.77 -35.27 3.81
C ASP A 980 -39.83 -36.63 3.07
N ALA A 981 -39.88 -36.64 1.74
CA ALA A 981 -39.94 -37.86 0.95
C ALA A 981 -38.63 -38.68 1.00
N HIS A 982 -37.46 -38.02 1.00
CA HIS A 982 -36.18 -38.72 1.15
C HIS A 982 -35.96 -39.29 2.56
N ALA A 983 -36.53 -38.68 3.59
CA ALA A 983 -36.51 -39.22 4.95
C ALA A 983 -37.37 -40.48 5.12
N ARG A 984 -38.43 -40.65 4.31
CA ARG A 984 -39.36 -41.79 4.41
C ARG A 984 -38.91 -43.04 3.64
N VAL A 985 -38.12 -42.89 2.57
CA VAL A 985 -37.69 -44.04 1.75
C VAL A 985 -36.63 -44.91 2.45
N GLN A 986 -35.86 -44.39 3.42
CA GLN A 986 -34.85 -45.19 4.13
C GLN A 986 -35.35 -45.96 5.37
N VAL A 987 -36.58 -45.73 5.83
CA VAL A 987 -37.12 -46.44 7.03
C VAL A 987 -37.89 -47.71 6.66
N SER A 988 -38.13 -47.98 5.37
CA SER A 988 -39.05 -49.05 4.94
C SER A 988 -38.40 -50.40 4.58
N SER A 989 -37.07 -50.54 4.51
CA SER A 989 -36.46 -51.77 3.96
C SER A 989 -35.54 -52.57 4.89
N THR A 990 -35.39 -52.22 6.16
CA THR A 990 -34.42 -52.93 7.04
C THR A 990 -34.91 -53.25 8.46
N PHE A 991 -36.23 -53.37 8.67
CA PHE A 991 -36.79 -53.78 9.97
C PHE A 991 -37.84 -54.90 9.87
N LYS A 992 -37.60 -55.87 8.99
CA LYS A 992 -38.21 -57.21 9.10
C LYS A 992 -37.11 -58.24 8.96
N THR A 993 -36.66 -58.75 10.12
CA THR A 993 -35.96 -60.04 10.38
C THR A 993 -34.76 -59.83 11.28
N LEU A 994 -35.00 -59.65 12.58
CA LEU A 994 -34.06 -60.02 13.65
C LEU A 994 -34.80 -59.93 14.99
N LYS A 995 -35.62 -60.95 15.23
CA LYS A 995 -36.31 -61.17 16.51
C LYS A 995 -36.03 -62.59 16.97
N SER A 996 -34.80 -62.86 17.38
CA SER A 996 -34.50 -64.01 18.25
C SER A 996 -33.08 -63.92 18.80
N THR A 997 -33.02 -63.99 20.14
CA THR A 997 -31.89 -64.51 20.93
C THR A 997 -30.72 -63.57 21.16
N LEU A 998 -30.72 -62.89 22.31
CA LEU A 998 -29.50 -62.71 23.12
C LEU A 998 -29.90 -62.30 24.55
N THR A 999 -30.00 -63.32 25.40
CA THR A 999 -29.98 -63.19 26.85
C THR A 999 -28.52 -63.37 27.27
N TYR A 1000 -27.87 -62.36 27.85
CA TYR A 1000 -26.75 -62.64 28.76
C TYR A 1000 -26.55 -61.56 29.83
N LYS A 1001 -26.31 -62.06 31.05
CA LYS A 1001 -26.25 -61.37 32.33
C LYS A 1001 -24.93 -60.61 32.53
N SER A 1002 -25.03 -59.50 33.24
CA SER A 1002 -23.90 -58.78 33.84
C SER A 1002 -23.28 -59.56 35.01
N LYS A 1003 -21.95 -59.59 35.11
CA LYS A 1003 -21.23 -59.55 36.40
C LYS A 1003 -19.72 -59.29 36.21
N THR A 1004 -19.27 -58.23 36.89
CA THR A 1004 -17.98 -58.05 37.61
C THR A 1004 -16.66 -58.46 36.95
N LEU A 1005 -15.76 -57.49 36.75
CA LEU A 1005 -14.40 -57.55 37.33
C LEU A 1005 -13.76 -56.14 37.40
N LYS A 1006 -13.48 -55.66 38.62
CA LYS A 1006 -12.51 -54.60 38.91
C LYS A 1006 -11.16 -55.26 39.22
N SER A 1007 -10.07 -54.70 38.70
CA SER A 1007 -8.84 -54.30 39.44
C SER A 1007 -7.53 -54.47 38.66
N ARG A 1008 -6.60 -53.54 38.96
CA ARG A 1008 -5.13 -53.55 38.75
C ARG A 1008 -4.63 -53.24 37.33
N LEU A 1009 -3.53 -52.53 37.10
CA LEU A 1009 -2.69 -51.56 37.83
C LEU A 1009 -1.67 -51.05 36.77
N LYS A 1010 -1.37 -49.75 36.85
CA LYS A 1010 -0.23 -48.98 36.32
C LYS A 1010 0.92 -49.75 35.60
N ALA A 1011 1.27 -49.33 34.39
CA ALA A 1011 2.64 -49.32 33.84
C ALA A 1011 2.79 -48.34 32.66
N ALA A 1012 3.97 -47.73 32.53
CA ALA A 1012 4.36 -46.59 31.70
C ALA A 1012 4.39 -46.82 30.16
N PRO A 1013 4.31 -45.76 29.32
CA PRO A 1013 4.38 -45.91 27.86
C PRO A 1013 5.84 -46.01 27.37
N LYS A 1014 6.13 -47.04 26.56
CA LYS A 1014 7.33 -47.13 25.71
C LYS A 1014 7.04 -46.59 24.29
N PRO A 1015 8.03 -46.02 23.58
CA PRO A 1015 7.83 -45.35 22.31
C PRO A 1015 7.68 -46.35 21.14
N ILE A 1016 6.70 -46.11 20.27
CA ILE A 1016 6.47 -46.92 19.07
C ILE A 1016 7.48 -46.51 17.98
N GLN A 1017 8.26 -47.49 17.54
CA GLN A 1017 9.15 -47.42 16.38
C GLN A 1017 8.35 -47.28 15.07
N LYS A 1018 8.79 -46.38 14.19
CA LYS A 1018 8.34 -46.27 12.80
C LYS A 1018 8.81 -47.48 12.00
N GLN A 1019 7.89 -48.35 11.57
CA GLN A 1019 8.15 -49.26 10.46
C GLN A 1019 7.93 -48.54 9.12
N LYS A 1020 9.01 -48.52 8.34
CA LYS A 1020 9.05 -48.20 6.91
C LYS A 1020 8.31 -49.30 6.15
N ASN A 1021 7.39 -48.94 5.27
CA ASN A 1021 7.11 -49.70 4.05
C ASN A 1021 7.08 -48.72 2.88
N GLY A 1022 8.17 -48.70 2.13
CA GLY A 1022 8.27 -48.03 0.86
C GLY A 1022 7.77 -48.95 -0.25
N VAL A 1023 7.01 -48.40 -1.18
CA VAL A 1023 6.74 -49.03 -2.48
C VAL A 1023 7.36 -48.14 -3.54
N MET A 1024 8.35 -48.69 -4.25
CA MET A 1024 8.91 -48.10 -5.47
C MET A 1024 7.93 -48.28 -6.61
N TYR A 1025 7.69 -47.23 -7.40
CA TYR A 1025 7.02 -47.35 -8.69
C TYR A 1025 8.05 -47.31 -9.83
N LYS A 1026 7.96 -48.32 -10.70
CA LYS A 1026 8.65 -48.42 -11.99
C LYS A 1026 7.83 -47.66 -13.05
N ARG A 1027 8.53 -46.82 -13.82
CA ARG A 1027 8.04 -45.98 -14.93
C ARG A 1027 7.60 -46.83 -16.13
N ILE A 1028 6.41 -46.57 -16.69
CA ILE A 1028 6.00 -46.91 -18.08
C ILE A 1028 5.12 -45.75 -18.60
N ASP A 1029 5.27 -45.42 -19.88
CA ASP A 1029 4.94 -44.14 -20.54
C ASP A 1029 3.46 -43.83 -20.88
N ASN A 1030 3.21 -42.51 -20.97
CA ASN A 1030 2.32 -41.70 -21.82
C ASN A 1030 0.92 -42.16 -22.30
N ASN A 1031 -0.06 -41.28 -22.00
CA ASN A 1031 -1.29 -41.01 -22.77
C ASN A 1031 -2.40 -42.09 -22.85
N ARG A 1032 -2.96 -42.48 -21.70
CA ARG A 1032 -4.40 -42.73 -21.50
C ARG A 1032 -4.61 -43.15 -20.04
N VAL A 1033 -5.52 -42.51 -19.32
CA VAL A 1033 -6.05 -43.08 -18.07
C VAL A 1033 -7.22 -43.97 -18.47
N GLU A 1034 -7.00 -45.28 -18.49
CA GLU A 1034 -8.11 -46.23 -18.44
C GLU A 1034 -8.77 -46.18 -17.05
N ARG A 1035 -10.09 -46.33 -17.02
CA ARG A 1035 -10.89 -46.38 -15.79
C ARG A 1035 -10.38 -47.55 -14.92
N PRO A 1036 -10.16 -47.37 -13.60
CA PRO A 1036 -9.91 -48.49 -12.73
C PRO A 1036 -11.18 -49.32 -12.60
N THR A 1037 -11.10 -50.60 -12.96
CA THR A 1037 -12.03 -51.63 -12.47
C THR A 1037 -11.69 -51.88 -11.01
N VAL A 1038 -12.66 -51.69 -10.12
CA VAL A 1038 -12.52 -51.94 -8.69
C VAL A 1038 -12.45 -53.45 -8.46
N GLY A 1039 -11.30 -53.92 -7.98
CA GLY A 1039 -11.09 -55.27 -7.48
C GLY A 1039 -10.01 -55.25 -6.41
N GLY A 1040 -10.42 -55.23 -5.14
CA GLY A 1040 -9.53 -55.26 -3.98
C GLY A 1040 -10.33 -55.10 -2.68
N GLU A 1041 -10.15 -56.05 -1.77
CA GLU A 1041 -10.92 -56.27 -0.53
C GLU A 1041 -10.99 -55.05 0.39
N ILE A 1042 -12.20 -54.78 0.88
CA ILE A 1042 -12.52 -53.72 1.85
C ILE A 1042 -12.19 -54.23 3.25
N SER A 1043 -11.27 -53.56 3.95
CA SER A 1043 -11.15 -53.65 5.41
C SER A 1043 -12.27 -52.81 6.05
N VAL A 1044 -13.12 -53.46 6.84
CA VAL A 1044 -14.26 -52.86 7.53
C VAL A 1044 -13.78 -51.92 8.65
N ILE A 1045 -14.10 -50.63 8.53
CA ILE A 1045 -14.01 -49.63 9.61
C ILE A 1045 -15.35 -49.68 10.37
N PRO A 1046 -15.38 -49.68 11.72
CA PRO A 1046 -16.64 -49.73 12.46
C PRO A 1046 -17.45 -48.43 12.31
N ASP A 1047 -18.77 -48.62 12.31
CA ASP A 1047 -19.84 -47.68 11.92
C ASP A 1047 -19.68 -46.23 12.39
N ILE A 1048 -19.59 -45.33 11.41
CA ILE A 1048 -19.98 -43.93 11.55
C ILE A 1048 -21.45 -43.86 11.14
N GLU A 1049 -22.33 -43.43 12.05
CA GLU A 1049 -23.76 -43.22 11.76
C GLU A 1049 -23.96 -42.39 10.48
N PRO A 1050 -24.83 -42.80 9.55
CA PRO A 1050 -25.11 -42.04 8.34
C PRO A 1050 -25.89 -40.78 8.70
N ARG A 1051 -25.23 -39.62 8.61
CA ARG A 1051 -25.92 -38.31 8.68
C ARG A 1051 -26.84 -38.15 7.46
N PRO A 1052 -28.08 -37.66 7.62
CA PRO A 1052 -28.98 -37.40 6.49
C PRO A 1052 -28.44 -36.29 5.57
N PRO A 1053 -28.72 -36.33 4.25
CA PRO A 1053 -28.33 -35.27 3.32
C PRO A 1053 -29.15 -33.99 3.57
N TYR A 1054 -28.49 -32.94 4.07
CA TYR A 1054 -29.09 -31.63 4.34
C TYR A 1054 -29.15 -30.76 3.06
N PHE A 1055 -30.10 -31.02 2.16
CA PHE A 1055 -30.43 -30.09 1.05
C PHE A 1055 -31.85 -29.55 1.25
N CYS A 1056 -31.98 -28.34 1.81
CA CYS A 1056 -33.29 -27.72 2.08
C CYS A 1056 -33.62 -26.52 1.19
N LYS A 1057 -32.77 -26.13 0.23
CA LYS A 1057 -33.09 -25.06 -0.73
C LYS A 1057 -32.66 -25.52 -2.11
N ILE A 1058 -33.61 -25.65 -3.03
CA ILE A 1058 -33.34 -25.84 -4.45
C ILE A 1058 -33.66 -24.52 -5.14
N LYS A 1059 -32.67 -23.86 -5.73
CA LYS A 1059 -32.88 -22.69 -6.60
C LYS A 1059 -32.93 -23.20 -8.04
N THR A 1060 -33.89 -22.78 -8.84
CA THR A 1060 -33.96 -23.17 -10.25
C THR A 1060 -33.44 -22.07 -11.15
N PHE A 1061 -32.88 -22.43 -12.30
CA PHE A 1061 -32.47 -21.48 -13.33
C PHE A 1061 -32.99 -21.93 -14.69
N THR A 1062 -33.18 -20.96 -15.59
CA THR A 1062 -33.67 -21.19 -16.95
C THR A 1062 -32.70 -20.62 -17.96
N ASN A 1063 -32.66 -21.24 -19.15
CA ASN A 1063 -31.93 -20.78 -20.34
C ASN A 1063 -30.41 -20.59 -20.13
N PRO A 1064 -29.65 -21.60 -19.67
CA PRO A 1064 -28.20 -21.45 -19.58
C PRO A 1064 -27.59 -21.17 -20.96
N VAL A 1065 -26.75 -20.14 -21.02
CA VAL A 1065 -25.96 -19.81 -22.21
C VAL A 1065 -24.49 -20.02 -21.94
N VAL A 1066 -23.77 -20.44 -22.97
CA VAL A 1066 -22.32 -20.47 -22.95
C VAL A 1066 -21.83 -19.02 -22.94
N PRO A 1067 -20.83 -18.66 -22.12
CA PRO A 1067 -20.30 -17.31 -22.10
C PRO A 1067 -19.73 -16.93 -23.47
N ASP A 1068 -19.96 -15.69 -23.91
CA ASP A 1068 -19.39 -15.11 -25.13
C ASP A 1068 -17.92 -14.70 -24.93
N ARG A 1069 -17.57 -14.37 -23.68
CA ARG A 1069 -16.28 -13.84 -23.27
C ARG A 1069 -15.90 -14.37 -21.90
N MET A 1070 -14.61 -14.50 -21.69
CA MET A 1070 -14.07 -15.00 -20.43
C MET A 1070 -12.69 -14.40 -20.16
N PHE A 1071 -12.28 -14.30 -18.91
CA PHE A 1071 -10.88 -14.19 -18.55
C PHE A 1071 -10.50 -15.33 -17.60
N ILE A 1072 -9.22 -15.69 -17.58
CA ILE A 1072 -8.65 -16.63 -16.63
C ILE A 1072 -7.40 -16.00 -16.03
N ARG A 1073 -7.31 -15.95 -14.70
CA ARG A 1073 -6.10 -15.63 -13.93
C ARG A 1073 -5.80 -16.74 -12.93
N ALA A 1074 -4.57 -16.78 -12.42
CA ALA A 1074 -4.16 -17.74 -11.41
C ALA A 1074 -3.66 -17.01 -10.15
N GLU A 1075 -3.94 -17.62 -9.00
CA GLU A 1075 -3.49 -17.23 -7.68
C GLU A 1075 -2.75 -18.43 -7.08
N LEU A 1076 -1.50 -18.20 -6.68
CA LEU A 1076 -0.67 -19.18 -6.00
C LEU A 1076 -0.74 -18.90 -4.50
N GLU A 1077 -1.13 -19.91 -3.73
CA GLU A 1077 -1.16 -19.83 -2.27
C GLU A 1077 -0.30 -20.93 -1.64
N GLY A 1078 0.37 -20.57 -0.55
CA GLY A 1078 1.05 -21.54 0.28
C GLY A 1078 1.55 -20.92 1.57
N LYS A 1079 2.50 -21.60 2.21
CA LYS A 1079 3.04 -21.17 3.50
C LYS A 1079 4.57 -21.21 3.48
N VAL A 1080 5.20 -20.11 3.87
CA VAL A 1080 6.64 -20.07 4.23
C VAL A 1080 6.83 -20.93 5.48
N LYS A 1081 8.05 -21.45 5.71
CA LYS A 1081 8.47 -22.27 6.86
C LYS A 1081 8.07 -21.65 8.22
N GLY A 1082 6.80 -21.74 8.62
CA GLY A 1082 6.31 -21.03 9.81
C GLY A 1082 4.84 -20.58 9.81
N ASN A 1083 4.08 -20.82 8.72
CA ASN A 1083 2.67 -20.43 8.52
C ASN A 1083 2.39 -19.08 7.86
N ILE A 1084 3.39 -18.29 7.46
CA ILE A 1084 3.13 -17.05 6.71
C ILE A 1084 2.47 -17.41 5.37
N PRO A 1085 1.28 -16.90 5.07
CA PRO A 1085 0.74 -17.02 3.73
C PRO A 1085 1.59 -16.19 2.77
N TYR A 1086 2.02 -16.79 1.67
CA TYR A 1086 2.55 -16.05 0.52
C TYR A 1086 1.52 -16.01 -0.61
N LYS A 1087 1.61 -15.02 -1.49
CA LYS A 1087 0.73 -14.87 -2.65
C LYS A 1087 1.48 -14.45 -3.91
N ALA A 1088 1.10 -15.09 -5.01
CA ALA A 1088 1.46 -14.61 -6.34
C ALA A 1088 0.26 -14.65 -7.29
N PHE A 1089 0.18 -13.65 -8.17
CA PHE A 1089 -0.93 -13.43 -9.08
C PHE A 1089 -0.41 -13.33 -10.51
N THR A 1090 -1.06 -14.03 -11.43
CA THR A 1090 -0.87 -13.80 -12.87
C THR A 1090 -1.84 -12.75 -13.37
N ASN A 1091 -1.40 -11.94 -14.33
CA ASN A 1091 -2.33 -11.17 -15.14
C ASN A 1091 -3.20 -12.11 -16.00
N PRO A 1092 -4.43 -11.70 -16.36
CA PRO A 1092 -5.39 -12.58 -17.02
C PRO A 1092 -5.05 -12.86 -18.49
N ILE A 1093 -5.44 -14.04 -18.96
CA ILE A 1093 -5.64 -14.33 -20.39
C ILE A 1093 -7.12 -14.12 -20.70
N TRP A 1094 -7.41 -13.39 -21.77
CA TRP A 1094 -8.77 -13.07 -22.18
C TRP A 1094 -9.22 -13.95 -23.35
N PHE A 1095 -10.50 -14.26 -23.40
CA PHE A 1095 -11.13 -15.08 -24.43
C PHE A 1095 -12.35 -14.33 -24.96
N LYS A 1096 -12.53 -14.32 -26.28
CA LYS A 1096 -13.70 -13.69 -26.91
C LYS A 1096 -14.22 -14.49 -28.10
N ASP A 1097 -15.46 -14.17 -28.48
CA ASP A 1097 -16.20 -14.77 -29.58
C ASP A 1097 -16.37 -16.30 -29.40
N ILE A 1098 -16.67 -16.72 -28.17
CA ILE A 1098 -16.80 -18.13 -27.82
C ILE A 1098 -18.00 -18.76 -28.56
N HIS A 1099 -19.19 -18.15 -28.56
CA HIS A 1099 -20.42 -18.85 -28.98
C HIS A 1099 -21.07 -18.37 -30.30
N LYS A 1100 -20.53 -17.36 -31.01
CA LYS A 1100 -21.18 -16.77 -32.20
C LYS A 1100 -21.42 -17.71 -33.40
N SER A 1101 -21.03 -18.99 -33.34
CA SER A 1101 -21.16 -19.95 -34.45
C SER A 1101 -22.07 -21.15 -34.21
N VAL A 1102 -22.65 -21.36 -33.02
CA VAL A 1102 -23.48 -22.55 -32.74
C VAL A 1102 -24.94 -22.12 -32.57
N ARG A 1103 -25.67 -22.00 -33.68
CA ARG A 1103 -27.14 -22.03 -33.59
C ARG A 1103 -27.56 -23.42 -33.09
N PRO A 1104 -28.55 -23.55 -32.19
CA PRO A 1104 -29.08 -24.84 -31.81
C PRO A 1104 -29.56 -25.56 -33.08
N VAL A 1105 -28.93 -26.67 -33.42
CA VAL A 1105 -29.44 -27.58 -34.43
C VAL A 1105 -30.59 -28.34 -33.77
N GLY A 1106 -31.76 -27.72 -33.75
CA GLY A 1106 -32.90 -28.22 -33.00
C GLY A 1106 -34.16 -27.42 -33.32
N ASP A 1107 -34.57 -27.46 -34.59
CA ASP A 1107 -35.98 -27.54 -34.97
C ASP A 1107 -36.04 -28.11 -36.39
N GLY A 1108 -36.61 -29.30 -36.50
CA GLY A 1108 -36.71 -30.09 -37.73
C GLY A 1108 -37.70 -29.53 -38.74
N ALA A 1109 -37.43 -28.35 -39.29
CA ALA A 1109 -38.06 -27.91 -40.54
C ALA A 1109 -37.17 -28.35 -41.71
N ALA A 1110 -37.73 -29.20 -42.58
CA ALA A 1110 -37.08 -29.70 -43.78
C ALA A 1110 -36.45 -28.56 -44.61
N PRO A 1111 -35.29 -28.80 -45.26
CA PRO A 1111 -34.64 -27.79 -46.08
C PRO A 1111 -35.54 -27.45 -47.26
N SER A 1112 -36.19 -26.28 -47.22
CA SER A 1112 -36.77 -25.68 -48.40
C SER A 1112 -35.61 -25.40 -49.37
N ARG A 1113 -35.70 -26.02 -50.56
CA ARG A 1113 -34.80 -25.77 -51.69
C ARG A 1113 -34.66 -24.26 -51.90
N VAL A 1114 -33.48 -23.73 -51.61
CA VAL A 1114 -33.07 -22.41 -52.09
C VAL A 1114 -32.91 -22.52 -53.60
N SER A 1115 -33.87 -21.95 -54.32
CA SER A 1115 -33.81 -21.73 -55.74
C SER A 1115 -32.59 -20.88 -56.09
N LYS A 1116 -31.94 -21.26 -57.20
CA LYS A 1116 -30.84 -20.52 -57.82
C LYS A 1116 -31.20 -19.04 -57.98
N GLY A 1117 -30.22 -18.20 -57.72
CA GLY A 1117 -30.34 -16.75 -57.68
C GLY A 1117 -31.02 -16.14 -58.90
N ALA A 1118 -32.07 -15.37 -58.61
CA ALA A 1118 -32.46 -14.25 -59.44
C ALA A 1118 -31.51 -13.06 -59.16
N PRO A 1119 -31.17 -12.23 -60.15
CA PRO A 1119 -30.30 -11.08 -59.97
C PRO A 1119 -30.92 -10.11 -58.96
N VAL A 1120 -30.12 -9.68 -57.99
CA VAL A 1120 -30.48 -8.65 -57.02
C VAL A 1120 -30.67 -7.34 -57.78
N ASN A 1121 -31.93 -6.95 -58.00
CA ASN A 1121 -32.27 -5.60 -58.40
C ASN A 1121 -31.80 -4.65 -57.30
N MET A 1122 -30.79 -3.83 -57.62
CA MET A 1122 -30.36 -2.73 -56.77
C MET A 1122 -31.57 -1.82 -56.53
N SER A 1123 -32.02 -1.73 -55.28
CA SER A 1123 -33.01 -0.73 -54.89
C SER A 1123 -32.48 0.67 -55.24
N PRO A 1124 -33.34 1.58 -55.73
CA PRO A 1124 -32.95 2.94 -56.05
C PRO A 1124 -32.32 3.62 -54.85
N ALA A 1125 -31.29 4.43 -55.12
CA ALA A 1125 -30.54 5.17 -54.11
C ALA A 1125 -31.49 5.86 -53.11
N PRO A 1126 -31.33 5.62 -51.79
CA PRO A 1126 -32.24 6.17 -50.81
C PRO A 1126 -32.13 7.69 -50.81
N THR A 1127 -33.22 8.36 -51.19
CA THR A 1127 -33.41 9.82 -51.13
C THR A 1127 -32.87 10.34 -49.79
N ASN A 1128 -31.97 11.33 -49.84
CA ASN A 1128 -31.37 11.91 -48.64
C ASN A 1128 -32.47 12.53 -47.77
N LYS A 1129 -32.85 11.83 -46.70
CA LYS A 1129 -33.76 12.36 -45.69
C LYS A 1129 -33.09 13.61 -45.09
N PRO A 1130 -33.72 14.80 -45.17
CA PRO A 1130 -33.19 15.99 -44.53
C PRO A 1130 -33.27 15.86 -43.00
N CYS A 1131 -32.49 16.66 -42.28
CA CYS A 1131 -32.61 16.77 -40.83
C CYS A 1131 -34.06 17.05 -40.42
N SER A 1132 -34.47 16.53 -39.26
CA SER A 1132 -35.77 16.91 -38.70
C SER A 1132 -35.80 18.41 -38.36
N LYS A 1133 -36.99 19.04 -38.43
CA LYS A 1133 -37.16 20.48 -38.11
C LYS A 1133 -36.70 20.81 -36.69
N SER A 1134 -36.89 19.90 -35.74
CA SER A 1134 -36.40 20.04 -34.37
C SER A 1134 -34.87 20.03 -34.31
N SER A 1135 -34.21 19.12 -35.02
CA SER A 1135 -32.75 19.09 -35.13
C SER A 1135 -32.17 20.35 -35.75
N ILE A 1136 -32.79 20.87 -36.81
CA ILE A 1136 -32.38 22.14 -37.43
C ILE A 1136 -32.42 23.27 -36.40
N THR A 1137 -33.51 23.37 -35.64
CA THR A 1137 -33.68 24.38 -34.60
C THR A 1137 -32.62 24.28 -33.51
N VAL A 1138 -32.33 23.06 -33.05
CA VAL A 1138 -31.30 22.81 -32.03
C VAL A 1138 -29.90 23.21 -32.53
N CYS A 1139 -29.54 22.85 -33.75
CA CYS A 1139 -28.22 23.19 -34.29
C CYS A 1139 -28.08 24.70 -34.54
N GLN A 1140 -29.10 25.34 -35.11
CA GLN A 1140 -29.07 26.78 -35.40
C GLN A 1140 -28.93 27.63 -34.13
N ARG A 1141 -29.65 27.27 -33.05
CA ARG A 1141 -29.51 27.95 -31.74
C ARG A 1141 -28.09 27.90 -31.17
N ASN A 1142 -27.29 26.92 -31.61
CA ASN A 1142 -25.90 26.74 -31.16
C ASN A 1142 -24.87 27.14 -32.23
N GLY A 1143 -25.27 27.91 -33.25
CA GLY A 1143 -24.36 28.38 -34.29
C GLY A 1143 -23.83 27.27 -35.22
N ALA A 1144 -24.55 26.14 -35.33
CA ALA A 1144 -24.21 25.02 -36.21
C ALA A 1144 -25.22 24.85 -37.35
N SER A 1145 -24.76 24.24 -38.44
CA SER A 1145 -25.66 23.68 -39.46
C SER A 1145 -26.04 22.24 -39.08
N CYS A 1146 -27.30 21.84 -39.30
CA CYS A 1146 -27.68 20.44 -39.16
C CYS A 1146 -27.27 19.63 -40.40
N ASP A 1147 -26.73 18.44 -40.18
CA ASP A 1147 -26.31 17.49 -41.21
C ASP A 1147 -26.86 16.09 -40.86
N VAL A 1148 -27.04 15.22 -41.87
CA VAL A 1148 -27.53 13.84 -41.66
C VAL A 1148 -26.43 12.86 -42.03
N LEU A 1149 -25.90 12.17 -41.01
CA LEU A 1149 -24.89 11.16 -41.20
C LEU A 1149 -25.53 9.79 -41.34
N LYS A 1150 -25.17 9.06 -42.41
CA LYS A 1150 -25.52 7.65 -42.60
C LYS A 1150 -24.37 6.77 -42.13
N SER A 1151 -24.68 5.80 -41.28
CA SER A 1151 -23.73 4.78 -40.87
C SER A 1151 -23.45 3.81 -42.02
N LYS A 1152 -22.38 3.01 -41.90
CA LYS A 1152 -22.11 1.87 -42.79
C LYS A 1152 -23.25 0.84 -42.81
N THR A 1153 -24.07 0.79 -41.76
CA THR A 1153 -25.26 -0.10 -41.65
C THR A 1153 -26.54 0.55 -42.16
N GLY A 1154 -26.48 1.78 -42.68
CA GLY A 1154 -27.63 2.53 -43.21
C GLY A 1154 -28.43 3.33 -42.18
N ALA A 1155 -28.10 3.27 -40.89
CA ALA A 1155 -28.74 4.08 -39.86
C ALA A 1155 -28.43 5.57 -40.07
N SER A 1156 -29.43 6.45 -39.94
CA SER A 1156 -29.26 7.89 -40.09
C SER A 1156 -29.27 8.60 -38.73
N ARG A 1157 -28.37 9.55 -38.52
CA ARG A 1157 -28.28 10.41 -37.33
C ARG A 1157 -28.23 11.87 -37.74
N ASP A 1158 -29.05 12.70 -37.10
CA ASP A 1158 -28.96 14.16 -37.23
C ASP A 1158 -27.82 14.66 -36.34
N VAL A 1159 -26.90 15.42 -36.91
CA VAL A 1159 -25.75 16.00 -36.20
C VAL A 1159 -25.68 17.51 -36.41
N CYS A 1160 -25.23 18.22 -35.40
CA CYS A 1160 -24.85 19.62 -35.52
C CYS A 1160 -23.40 19.71 -35.95
N ARG A 1161 -23.13 20.46 -37.02
CA ARG A 1161 -21.80 20.68 -37.61
C ARG A 1161 -21.43 22.15 -37.59
N TRP A 1162 -20.30 22.48 -36.96
CA TRP A 1162 -19.73 23.82 -36.93
C TRP A 1162 -18.70 23.96 -38.06
N LYS A 1163 -19.17 24.24 -39.28
CA LYS A 1163 -18.32 24.25 -40.49
C LYS A 1163 -17.14 25.24 -40.41
N SER A 1164 -17.29 26.33 -39.66
CA SER A 1164 -16.24 27.34 -39.48
C SER A 1164 -15.19 26.97 -38.42
N LYS A 1165 -15.29 25.78 -37.79
CA LYS A 1165 -14.37 25.30 -36.76
C LYS A 1165 -13.59 24.11 -37.32
N SER A 1166 -12.39 24.40 -37.81
CA SER A 1166 -11.56 23.48 -38.58
C SER A 1166 -10.35 22.94 -37.80
N THR A 1167 -10.23 23.31 -36.52
CA THR A 1167 -9.20 22.82 -35.60
C THR A 1167 -9.82 22.35 -34.28
N VAL A 1168 -9.09 21.51 -33.52
CA VAL A 1168 -9.47 21.08 -32.16
C VAL A 1168 -9.76 22.29 -31.27
N ARG A 1169 -8.84 23.27 -31.27
CA ARG A 1169 -8.94 24.48 -30.43
C ARG A 1169 -10.17 25.31 -30.75
N GLU A 1170 -10.51 25.46 -32.03
CA GLU A 1170 -11.72 26.14 -32.45
C GLU A 1170 -12.99 25.38 -32.06
N CYS A 1171 -12.96 24.04 -32.14
CA CYS A 1171 -14.10 23.21 -31.78
C CYS A 1171 -14.38 23.24 -30.27
N ASN A 1172 -13.34 23.26 -29.44
CA ASN A 1172 -13.46 23.36 -27.97
C ASN A 1172 -14.13 24.66 -27.49
N ARG A 1173 -14.25 25.67 -28.37
CA ARG A 1173 -15.02 26.91 -28.10
C ARG A 1173 -16.50 26.78 -28.46
N THR A 1174 -16.96 25.57 -28.77
CA THR A 1174 -18.35 25.25 -29.10
C THR A 1174 -18.79 24.05 -28.27
N ILE A 1175 -20.07 23.72 -28.31
CA ILE A 1175 -20.59 22.49 -27.71
C ILE A 1175 -20.31 21.23 -28.56
N GLY A 1176 -19.71 21.40 -29.74
CA GLY A 1176 -19.32 20.33 -30.65
C GLY A 1176 -18.18 19.47 -30.10
N ILE A 1177 -18.01 18.28 -30.68
CA ILE A 1177 -16.93 17.35 -30.35
C ILE A 1177 -16.01 17.28 -31.55
N TRP A 1178 -14.71 17.47 -31.32
CA TRP A 1178 -13.73 17.29 -32.40
C TRP A 1178 -13.63 15.81 -32.76
N THR A 1179 -14.20 15.45 -33.91
CA THR A 1179 -14.19 14.09 -34.44
C THR A 1179 -13.03 13.98 -35.42
N THR A 1180 -12.06 13.09 -35.17
CA THR A 1180 -10.93 12.90 -36.09
C THR A 1180 -11.27 11.92 -37.21
N ALA A 1181 -10.55 12.00 -38.34
CA ALA A 1181 -10.68 11.05 -39.45
C ALA A 1181 -10.52 9.57 -39.02
N LYS A 1182 -9.73 9.32 -37.97
CA LYS A 1182 -9.45 7.98 -37.43
C LYS A 1182 -10.44 7.54 -36.35
N SER A 1183 -11.31 8.42 -35.86
CA SER A 1183 -12.26 8.11 -34.79
C SER A 1183 -13.25 7.00 -35.19
N LYS A 1184 -13.69 6.20 -34.22
CA LYS A 1184 -14.71 5.17 -34.44
C LYS A 1184 -16.00 5.73 -35.01
N TYR A 1185 -16.38 6.94 -34.59
CA TYR A 1185 -17.52 7.66 -35.14
C TYR A 1185 -17.37 7.93 -36.64
N ALA A 1186 -16.23 8.48 -37.07
CA ALA A 1186 -15.96 8.71 -38.49
C ALA A 1186 -15.84 7.41 -39.31
N GLN A 1187 -15.27 6.35 -38.72
CA GLN A 1187 -15.21 5.04 -39.35
C GLN A 1187 -16.60 4.42 -39.55
N ASN A 1188 -17.53 4.65 -38.61
CA ASN A 1188 -18.91 4.17 -38.71
C ASN A 1188 -19.79 5.06 -39.59
N TYR A 1189 -19.51 6.37 -39.64
CA TYR A 1189 -20.22 7.37 -40.42
C TYR A 1189 -19.24 8.05 -41.40
N PRO A 1190 -19.01 7.48 -42.60
CA PRO A 1190 -17.94 7.93 -43.51
C PRO A 1190 -18.01 9.39 -43.96
N ARG A 1191 -19.18 10.04 -43.82
CA ARG A 1191 -19.39 11.47 -44.12
C ARG A 1191 -19.31 12.38 -42.90
N ALA A 1192 -18.99 11.85 -41.72
CA ALA A 1192 -18.74 12.65 -40.52
C ALA A 1192 -17.61 13.66 -40.76
N ILE A 1193 -16.61 13.26 -41.55
CA ILE A 1193 -15.44 14.05 -41.90
C ILE A 1193 -15.48 14.32 -43.40
N ILE A 1194 -15.17 15.54 -43.80
CA ILE A 1194 -15.03 15.87 -45.22
C ILE A 1194 -13.75 15.18 -45.72
N PRO A 1195 -13.77 14.45 -46.84
CA PRO A 1195 -12.57 13.84 -47.40
C PRO A 1195 -11.41 14.84 -47.50
N GLY A 1196 -10.24 14.48 -46.99
CA GLY A 1196 -9.05 15.35 -46.93
C GLY A 1196 -8.92 16.20 -45.65
N ALA A 1197 -9.96 16.31 -44.82
CA ALA A 1197 -9.87 16.99 -43.53
C ALA A 1197 -9.30 16.08 -42.44
N LEU A 1198 -8.48 16.64 -41.54
CA LEU A 1198 -7.92 15.92 -40.37
C LEU A 1198 -9.00 15.58 -39.33
N GLY A 1199 -10.08 16.36 -39.29
CA GLY A 1199 -11.20 16.22 -38.37
C GLY A 1199 -12.40 17.09 -38.75
N ALA A 1200 -13.46 17.03 -37.95
CA ALA A 1200 -14.61 17.92 -38.04
C ALA A 1200 -15.20 18.19 -36.65
N CYS A 1201 -15.64 19.43 -36.42
CA CYS A 1201 -16.39 19.77 -35.22
C CYS A 1201 -17.87 19.40 -35.40
N ILE A 1202 -18.27 18.26 -34.83
CA ILE A 1202 -19.64 17.73 -34.93
C ILE A 1202 -20.13 17.17 -33.60
N THR A 1203 -21.44 17.13 -33.37
CA THR A 1203 -22.04 16.37 -32.26
C THR A 1203 -23.44 15.93 -32.63
N GLU A 1204 -23.90 14.78 -32.13
CA GLU A 1204 -25.28 14.34 -32.37
C GLU A 1204 -26.27 15.30 -31.71
N VAL A 1205 -27.38 15.58 -32.38
CA VAL A 1205 -28.40 16.53 -31.88
C VAL A 1205 -28.92 16.13 -30.50
N THR A 1206 -29.03 14.84 -30.22
CA THR A 1206 -29.43 14.31 -28.90
C THR A 1206 -28.42 14.67 -27.81
N ASN A 1207 -27.13 14.75 -28.15
CA ASN A 1207 -26.06 15.09 -27.21
C ASN A 1207 -25.97 16.59 -26.96
N VAL A 1208 -26.42 17.42 -27.91
CA VAL A 1208 -26.54 18.88 -27.70
C VAL A 1208 -27.49 19.18 -26.54
N LYS A 1209 -28.65 18.49 -26.49
CA LYS A 1209 -29.65 18.72 -25.44
C LYS A 1209 -29.10 18.39 -24.04
N ASN A 1210 -28.33 17.30 -23.94
CA ASN A 1210 -27.76 16.82 -22.68
C ASN A 1210 -26.52 17.61 -22.21
N ARG A 1211 -25.95 18.46 -23.06
CA ARG A 1211 -24.80 19.33 -22.70
C ARG A 1211 -25.21 20.77 -22.38
N ILE A 1212 -26.45 21.13 -22.71
CA ILE A 1212 -27.05 22.43 -22.36
C ILE A 1212 -27.72 22.36 -20.98
N GLN A 1213 -28.16 21.16 -20.59
CA GLN A 1213 -28.53 20.81 -19.22
C GLN A 1213 -27.28 20.47 -18.43
#